data_AF-K7MV43-F1
#
_entry.id   AF-K7MV43-F1
#
_cell.length_a   1.000
_cell.length_b   1.000
_cell.length_c   1.000
_cell.angle_alpha   90.00
_cell.angle_beta   90.00
_cell.angle_gamma   90.00
#
_symmetry.space_group_name_H-M   'P 1'
#
loop_
_entity.id
_entity.type
_entity.pdbx_description
1 polymer ?
#
loop_
_entity_poly.entity_id
_entity_poly.type
_entity_poly.pdbx_seq_one_letter_code
_entity_poly.pdbx_strand_id
1 'polypeptide(L)'
;MDTQSGEDTVDIDLGGVSSSGEAIGDLGDDIVTVLTGLELNVACFSEKVANFSNFVMHLETLGFELEGLDLEKEDNDVDNMDCVGKFLEFDLLCGVLGSEIVELDRFLDTLHAEIADSGERVASCKTWQDKLVDSEQCLRQSEMQFSEIKKQSASFERTLSSYKRGGNDNVEEGEIILEDDESLNVSTVINMQTPEQQRHVLRMLEKSLANEIDLEKNFIDSRQIEEKLKQKMVSLEQELILMEEEATDACERWLEADNASEILTGISKQLLGRLQISQFNLNGLSQRESELRTKLETCIEQLKEKDVVSDKIEQLNDKLILANSQVVALSVEVCSLEKQLKESECQVLNVKASADEYQKQYNILCSEVRDMEEVIVELKENVSNAESRANTAESLCKLLTETNDELNKQLALLKDGGGKSERVESLERQLRESDLQLQQAVASAEASQEKQSMLYSTIKDMEHVIKDLKSKVSKAESRADSAEEKCIILSESNSDLNEELNFSRSRLECLEGSLHQVEEAKVASAKDIGKQTKVFKNLVMQLAVERERLNKQLSSLASENKILVVKLKQTNKHPSQEVTVTFATDHEVDRTWKNSSTNDNEVKFTDTMPDAGTVRRIDAGVLNFKHLFMLSVLVLLFSAVTYLNVDANL
;
A
#
# COMPACT_ATOMS: atom_id res chain seq x y z
N MET A 1 -36.24 16.79 17.69
CA MET A 1 -34.83 17.04 18.03
C MET A 1 -34.12 17.21 16.68
N ASP A 2 -33.97 18.40 16.10
CA ASP A 2 -33.81 19.77 16.65
C ASP A 2 -32.52 19.88 17.49
N THR A 3 -31.58 20.83 17.35
CA THR A 3 -31.35 22.03 16.47
C THR A 3 -29.81 22.19 16.26
N GLN A 4 -29.18 23.10 15.50
CA GLN A 4 -29.47 23.99 14.33
C GLN A 4 -28.73 25.34 14.51
N SER A 5 -27.71 25.62 13.68
CA SER A 5 -26.94 26.88 13.52
C SER A 5 -26.01 26.68 12.29
N GLY A 6 -25.73 27.62 11.37
CA GLY A 6 -26.11 29.03 11.27
C GLY A 6 -25.02 29.98 11.80
N GLU A 7 -24.58 31.05 11.14
CA GLU A 7 -24.76 31.62 9.76
C GLU A 7 -23.34 32.17 9.33
N ASP A 8 -23.00 32.93 8.26
CA ASP A 8 -23.69 33.72 7.20
C ASP A 8 -22.72 33.94 5.99
N THR A 9 -23.12 34.69 4.93
CA THR A 9 -22.26 35.10 3.77
C THR A 9 -22.59 36.50 3.22
N VAL A 10 -21.60 37.28 2.73
CA VAL A 10 -21.81 38.59 2.08
C VAL A 10 -20.91 38.80 0.87
N ASP A 11 -21.51 39.10 -0.29
CA ASP A 11 -20.86 39.64 -1.50
C ASP A 11 -21.18 41.14 -1.66
N ILE A 12 -20.32 41.89 -2.37
CA ILE A 12 -20.57 43.28 -2.79
C ILE A 12 -20.21 43.45 -4.27
N ASP A 13 -21.17 43.93 -5.07
CA ASP A 13 -21.01 44.33 -6.47
C ASP A 13 -21.26 45.85 -6.61
N LEU A 14 -20.54 46.51 -7.52
CA LEU A 14 -20.62 47.95 -7.81
C LEU A 14 -20.41 48.25 -9.31
N GLY A 15 -21.33 47.80 -10.16
CA GLY A 15 -21.48 48.33 -11.51
C GLY A 15 -22.16 49.71 -11.53
N GLY A 16 -21.57 50.71 -12.22
CA GLY A 16 -22.11 52.07 -12.33
C GLY A 16 -21.83 52.74 -13.67
N VAL A 17 -22.85 52.79 -14.55
CA VAL A 17 -22.76 53.36 -15.91
C VAL A 17 -23.54 54.68 -16.02
N SER A 18 -22.95 55.72 -16.61
CA SER A 18 -23.70 56.64 -17.51
C SER A 18 -22.79 57.55 -18.36
N SER A 19 -23.18 57.72 -19.63
CA SER A 19 -22.52 58.52 -20.67
C SER A 19 -22.78 60.03 -20.55
N SER A 20 -21.77 60.85 -20.88
CA SER A 20 -21.87 61.90 -21.93
C SER A 20 -20.53 62.59 -22.20
N GLY A 21 -20.12 62.77 -23.47
CA GLY A 21 -18.99 63.65 -23.83
C GLY A 21 -17.94 63.08 -24.80
N GLU A 22 -18.35 62.62 -25.98
CA GLU A 22 -17.52 61.91 -26.99
C GLU A 22 -16.40 62.75 -27.67
N ALA A 23 -16.08 63.92 -27.13
CA ALA A 23 -14.95 64.78 -27.54
C ALA A 23 -13.95 65.08 -26.39
N ILE A 24 -14.18 64.52 -25.18
CA ILE A 24 -13.31 64.71 -24.01
C ILE A 24 -12.25 63.59 -23.91
N GLY A 25 -12.50 62.42 -24.52
CA GLY A 25 -11.56 61.29 -24.49
C GLY A 25 -10.21 61.59 -25.15
N ASP A 26 -10.24 62.17 -26.35
CA ASP A 26 -9.05 62.46 -27.18
C ASP A 26 -8.07 63.42 -26.46
N LEU A 27 -8.59 64.49 -25.85
CA LEU A 27 -7.80 65.41 -25.01
C LEU A 27 -7.37 64.78 -23.68
N GLY A 28 -8.14 63.80 -23.17
CA GLY A 28 -7.79 63.03 -21.98
C GLY A 28 -6.56 62.16 -22.24
N ASP A 29 -6.59 61.34 -23.27
CA ASP A 29 -5.51 60.42 -23.64
C ASP A 29 -4.22 61.18 -24.01
N ASP A 30 -4.31 62.31 -24.72
CA ASP A 30 -3.14 63.16 -25.05
C ASP A 30 -2.53 63.86 -23.82
N ILE A 31 -3.30 64.12 -22.75
CA ILE A 31 -2.74 64.55 -21.46
C ILE A 31 -2.14 63.37 -20.68
N VAL A 32 -2.72 62.17 -20.79
CA VAL A 32 -2.17 60.95 -20.15
C VAL A 32 -0.81 60.60 -20.75
N THR A 33 -0.67 60.62 -22.08
CA THR A 33 0.60 60.30 -22.76
C THR A 33 1.69 61.31 -22.42
N VAL A 34 1.38 62.61 -22.42
CA VAL A 34 2.32 63.68 -22.04
C VAL A 34 2.77 63.53 -20.59
N LEU A 35 1.84 63.35 -19.63
CA LEU A 35 2.22 63.15 -18.23
C LEU A 35 2.97 61.84 -17.99
N THR A 36 2.63 60.75 -18.71
CA THR A 36 3.39 59.49 -18.60
C THR A 36 4.79 59.62 -19.18
N GLY A 37 4.96 60.38 -20.28
CA GLY A 37 6.27 60.72 -20.83
C GLY A 37 7.11 61.56 -19.87
N LEU A 38 6.50 62.57 -19.24
CA LEU A 38 7.14 63.40 -18.23
C LEU A 38 7.53 62.59 -16.97
N GLU A 39 6.64 61.73 -16.46
CA GLU A 39 6.92 60.82 -15.35
C GLU A 39 8.12 59.90 -15.66
N LEU A 40 8.22 59.40 -16.89
CA LEU A 40 9.38 58.62 -17.36
C LEU A 40 10.65 59.47 -17.52
N ASN A 41 10.57 60.69 -18.05
CA ASN A 41 11.73 61.57 -18.20
C ASN A 41 12.28 62.01 -16.84
N VAL A 42 11.42 62.34 -15.87
CA VAL A 42 11.82 62.67 -14.48
C VAL A 42 12.40 61.45 -13.76
N ALA A 43 11.86 60.25 -13.98
CA ALA A 43 12.45 59.01 -13.47
C ALA A 43 13.85 58.76 -14.06
N CYS A 44 14.01 58.89 -15.39
CA CYS A 44 15.28 58.76 -16.10
C CYS A 44 16.34 59.75 -15.61
N PHE A 45 15.96 61.02 -15.41
CA PHE A 45 16.84 62.03 -14.81
C PHE A 45 17.26 61.62 -13.40
N SER A 46 16.31 61.19 -12.57
CA SER A 46 16.57 60.78 -11.18
C SER A 46 17.46 59.52 -11.10
N GLU A 47 17.33 58.59 -12.04
CA GLU A 47 18.21 57.42 -12.16
C GLU A 47 19.63 57.82 -12.60
N LYS A 48 19.78 58.71 -13.61
CA LYS A 48 21.08 59.26 -14.00
C LYS A 48 21.78 59.98 -12.83
N VAL A 49 21.03 60.78 -12.06
CA VAL A 49 21.53 61.45 -10.85
C VAL A 49 21.98 60.46 -9.78
N ALA A 50 21.19 59.40 -9.51
CA ALA A 50 21.57 58.36 -8.55
C ALA A 50 22.83 57.59 -9.00
N ASN A 51 22.95 57.29 -10.29
CA ASN A 51 24.13 56.65 -10.87
C ASN A 51 25.37 57.56 -10.77
N PHE A 52 25.23 58.87 -10.99
CA PHE A 52 26.32 59.82 -10.75
C PHE A 52 26.66 60.02 -9.27
N SER A 53 25.71 59.86 -8.34
CA SER A 53 26.05 59.83 -6.91
C SER A 53 26.97 58.65 -6.56
N ASN A 54 26.80 57.50 -7.22
CA ASN A 54 27.70 56.34 -7.08
C ASN A 54 29.05 56.57 -7.78
N PHE A 55 29.04 57.18 -8.97
CA PHE A 55 30.26 57.51 -9.72
C PHE A 55 31.14 58.54 -9.00
N VAL A 56 30.52 59.58 -8.43
CA VAL A 56 31.19 60.57 -7.58
C VAL A 56 31.79 59.93 -6.34
N MET A 57 31.09 58.99 -5.67
CA MET A 57 31.65 58.24 -4.54
C MET A 57 32.91 57.43 -4.92
N HIS A 58 32.97 56.92 -6.15
CA HIS A 58 34.17 56.26 -6.68
C HIS A 58 35.31 57.26 -6.95
N LEU A 59 35.00 58.43 -7.51
CA LEU A 59 35.95 59.54 -7.66
C LEU A 59 36.46 60.09 -6.31
N GLU A 60 35.61 60.21 -5.28
CA GLU A 60 36.04 60.57 -3.92
C GLU A 60 37.03 59.53 -3.36
N THR A 61 36.79 58.25 -3.63
CA THR A 61 37.68 57.16 -3.22
C THR A 61 39.03 57.24 -3.93
N LEU A 62 39.04 57.39 -5.27
CA LEU A 62 40.26 57.50 -6.07
C LEU A 62 41.04 58.78 -5.78
N GLY A 63 40.35 59.90 -5.54
CA GLY A 63 40.94 61.16 -5.10
C GLY A 63 41.60 61.06 -3.73
N PHE A 64 41.00 60.32 -2.79
CA PHE A 64 41.60 60.05 -1.48
C PHE A 64 42.81 59.10 -1.57
N GLU A 65 42.79 58.12 -2.49
CA GLU A 65 44.00 57.33 -2.80
C GLU A 65 45.13 58.21 -3.34
N LEU A 66 44.83 59.21 -4.17
CA LEU A 66 45.82 60.17 -4.69
C LEU A 66 46.33 61.15 -3.61
N GLU A 67 45.48 61.66 -2.71
CA GLU A 67 45.94 62.46 -1.56
C GLU A 67 46.86 61.67 -0.60
N GLY A 68 46.74 60.33 -0.60
CA GLY A 68 47.62 59.44 0.16
C GLY A 68 49.00 59.19 -0.47
N LEU A 69 49.22 59.58 -1.73
CA LEU A 69 50.42 59.27 -2.49
C LEU A 69 51.41 60.45 -2.52
N ASP A 70 52.56 60.23 -1.90
CA ASP A 70 53.64 61.22 -1.76
C ASP A 70 54.46 61.34 -3.05
N LEU A 71 53.90 62.09 -4.02
CA LEU A 71 54.47 62.35 -5.36
C LEU A 71 55.88 62.99 -5.33
N GLU A 72 56.35 63.52 -4.20
CA GLU A 72 57.69 64.09 -4.07
C GLU A 72 58.79 63.03 -3.83
N LYS A 73 58.45 61.74 -3.66
CA LYS A 73 59.45 60.66 -3.52
C LYS A 73 60.07 60.25 -4.85
N GLU A 74 61.24 60.82 -5.13
CA GLU A 74 62.12 60.54 -6.27
C GLU A 74 62.77 59.12 -6.27
N ASP A 75 62.27 58.17 -5.47
CA ASP A 75 62.80 56.79 -5.42
C ASP A 75 62.39 56.00 -6.67
N ASN A 76 63.40 55.47 -7.37
CA ASN A 76 63.28 54.92 -8.71
C ASN A 76 62.89 53.42 -8.72
N ASP A 77 61.71 53.07 -8.20
CA ASP A 77 61.14 51.71 -8.31
C ASP A 77 59.62 51.72 -8.52
N VAL A 78 59.18 51.05 -9.60
CA VAL A 78 57.83 50.55 -9.98
C VAL A 78 56.57 51.35 -9.59
N ASP A 79 56.32 51.62 -8.31
CA ASP A 79 55.06 52.15 -7.76
C ASP A 79 54.65 53.51 -8.36
N ASN A 80 55.61 54.32 -8.81
CA ASN A 80 55.34 55.59 -9.50
C ASN A 80 54.50 55.39 -10.79
N MET A 81 54.60 54.23 -11.44
CA MET A 81 53.78 53.92 -12.62
C MET A 81 52.31 53.67 -12.25
N ASP A 82 52.03 53.11 -11.06
CA ASP A 82 50.67 52.96 -10.52
C ASP A 82 50.09 54.32 -10.12
N CYS A 83 50.91 55.18 -9.50
CA CYS A 83 50.55 56.55 -9.13
C CYS A 83 50.14 57.39 -10.37
N VAL A 84 50.94 57.35 -11.44
CA VAL A 84 50.63 58.03 -12.71
C VAL A 84 49.41 57.40 -13.40
N GLY A 85 49.24 56.07 -13.31
CA GLY A 85 48.06 55.37 -13.80
C GLY A 85 46.77 55.88 -13.15
N LYS A 86 46.72 55.88 -11.81
CA LYS A 86 45.59 56.38 -11.01
C LYS A 86 45.32 57.87 -11.22
N PHE A 87 46.36 58.68 -11.40
CA PHE A 87 46.19 60.10 -11.71
C PHE A 87 45.52 60.32 -13.07
N LEU A 88 45.95 59.57 -14.10
CA LEU A 88 45.34 59.62 -15.44
C LEU A 88 43.92 59.05 -15.43
N GLU A 89 43.65 58.00 -14.65
CA GLU A 89 42.31 57.48 -14.42
C GLU A 89 41.41 58.55 -13.77
N PHE A 90 41.89 59.24 -12.75
CA PHE A 90 41.16 60.33 -12.09
C PHE A 90 40.90 61.52 -13.02
N ASP A 91 41.90 61.97 -13.80
CA ASP A 91 41.75 63.06 -14.80
C ASP A 91 40.71 62.70 -15.88
N LEU A 92 40.76 61.46 -16.40
CA LEU A 92 39.80 60.94 -17.37
C LEU A 92 38.38 60.81 -16.80
N LEU A 93 38.22 60.22 -15.62
CA LEU A 93 36.91 60.05 -14.96
C LEU A 93 36.30 61.41 -14.55
N CYS A 94 37.12 62.39 -14.16
CA CYS A 94 36.66 63.77 -13.95
C CYS A 94 36.21 64.44 -15.25
N GLY A 95 36.94 64.24 -16.35
CA GLY A 95 36.53 64.74 -17.68
C GLY A 95 35.20 64.14 -18.16
N VAL A 96 34.99 62.84 -17.92
CA VAL A 96 33.70 62.16 -18.17
C VAL A 96 32.59 62.76 -17.30
N LEU A 97 32.83 62.95 -15.99
CA LEU A 97 31.84 63.57 -15.09
C LEU A 97 31.47 64.99 -15.56
N GLY A 98 32.45 65.81 -15.94
CA GLY A 98 32.21 67.16 -16.43
C GLY A 98 31.36 67.19 -17.71
N SER A 99 31.65 66.30 -18.67
CA SER A 99 30.88 66.19 -19.92
C SER A 99 29.44 65.72 -19.67
N GLU A 100 29.25 64.66 -18.88
CA GLU A 100 27.91 64.13 -18.55
C GLU A 100 27.09 65.11 -17.70
N ILE A 101 27.73 65.90 -16.83
CA ILE A 101 27.05 66.98 -16.10
C ILE A 101 26.50 68.03 -17.07
N VAL A 102 27.23 68.44 -18.10
CA VAL A 102 26.75 69.42 -19.09
C VAL A 102 25.58 68.86 -19.92
N GLU A 103 25.62 67.58 -20.28
CA GLU A 103 24.47 66.93 -20.95
C GLU A 103 23.25 66.81 -20.03
N LEU A 104 23.45 66.49 -18.75
CA LEU A 104 22.39 66.36 -17.77
C LEU A 104 21.77 67.71 -17.37
N ASP A 105 22.56 68.81 -17.38
CA ASP A 105 22.05 70.18 -17.22
C ASP A 105 21.10 70.53 -18.38
N ARG A 106 21.47 70.22 -19.63
CA ARG A 106 20.61 70.46 -20.79
C ARG A 106 19.35 69.60 -20.77
N PHE A 107 19.40 68.41 -20.15
CA PHE A 107 18.21 67.58 -19.94
C PHE A 107 17.32 68.12 -18.81
N LEU A 108 17.88 68.70 -17.76
CA LEU A 108 17.15 69.43 -16.72
C LEU A 108 16.41 70.65 -17.30
N ASP A 109 17.08 71.48 -18.11
CA ASP A 109 16.44 72.60 -18.82
C ASP A 109 15.25 72.13 -19.67
N THR A 110 15.40 70.98 -20.34
CA THR A 110 14.34 70.36 -21.16
C THR A 110 13.17 69.90 -20.28
N LEU A 111 13.45 69.27 -19.14
CA LEU A 111 12.44 68.83 -18.16
C LEU A 111 11.69 70.00 -17.51
N HIS A 112 12.39 71.10 -17.16
CA HIS A 112 11.73 72.32 -16.67
C HIS A 112 10.79 72.92 -17.75
N ALA A 113 11.16 72.84 -19.03
CA ALA A 113 10.29 73.25 -20.14
C ALA A 113 9.09 72.30 -20.35
N GLU A 114 9.28 70.98 -20.26
CA GLU A 114 8.20 69.98 -20.33
C GLU A 114 7.20 70.12 -19.18
N ILE A 115 7.67 70.41 -17.96
CA ILE A 115 6.80 70.73 -16.81
C ILE A 115 6.02 72.03 -17.05
N ALA A 116 6.64 73.05 -17.65
CA ALA A 116 5.97 74.32 -17.93
C ALA A 116 4.85 74.18 -18.98
N ASP A 117 5.09 73.47 -20.10
CA ASP A 117 4.06 73.16 -21.11
C ASP A 117 2.94 72.29 -20.52
N SER A 118 3.31 71.23 -19.80
CA SER A 118 2.37 70.37 -19.10
C SER A 118 1.50 71.16 -18.12
N GLY A 119 2.08 72.13 -17.40
CA GLY A 119 1.37 73.00 -16.47
C GLY A 119 0.26 73.83 -17.11
N GLU A 120 0.48 74.37 -18.33
CA GLU A 120 -0.56 75.09 -19.07
C GLU A 120 -1.68 74.14 -19.54
N ARG A 121 -1.31 72.95 -20.02
CA ARG A 121 -2.26 71.94 -20.53
C ARG A 121 -3.11 71.29 -19.42
N VAL A 122 -2.52 71.09 -18.25
CA VAL A 122 -3.10 70.35 -17.11
C VAL A 122 -3.99 71.22 -16.21
N ALA A 123 -3.88 72.54 -16.27
CA ALA A 123 -4.55 73.52 -15.38
C ALA A 123 -6.10 73.42 -15.26
N SER A 124 -6.75 72.59 -16.07
CA SER A 124 -8.20 72.32 -16.01
C SER A 124 -8.60 71.08 -15.20
N CYS A 125 -7.68 70.16 -14.88
CA CYS A 125 -7.98 68.86 -14.28
C CYS A 125 -7.12 68.57 -13.04
N LYS A 126 -7.76 68.48 -11.86
CA LYS A 126 -7.07 68.23 -10.59
C LYS A 126 -6.27 66.93 -10.55
N THR A 127 -6.84 65.82 -11.02
CA THR A 127 -6.17 64.50 -11.00
C THR A 127 -4.85 64.51 -11.79
N TRP A 128 -4.81 65.27 -12.89
CA TRP A 128 -3.60 65.47 -13.69
C TRP A 128 -2.64 66.47 -13.02
N GLN A 129 -3.18 67.49 -12.34
CA GLN A 129 -2.39 68.48 -11.62
C GLN A 129 -1.69 67.90 -10.39
N ASP A 130 -2.33 66.97 -9.67
CA ASP A 130 -1.72 66.24 -8.55
C ASP A 130 -0.51 65.41 -9.04
N LYS A 131 -0.66 64.65 -10.14
CA LYS A 131 0.43 63.93 -10.82
C LYS A 131 1.58 64.83 -11.29
N LEU A 132 1.26 66.02 -11.80
CA LEU A 132 2.27 66.99 -12.22
C LEU A 132 3.03 67.54 -11.02
N VAL A 133 2.38 67.79 -9.88
CA VAL A 133 3.03 68.22 -8.64
C VAL A 133 3.91 67.10 -8.05
N ASP A 134 3.48 65.85 -8.09
CA ASP A 134 4.31 64.70 -7.69
C ASP A 134 5.58 64.60 -8.57
N SER A 135 5.43 64.82 -9.88
CA SER A 135 6.55 64.84 -10.84
C SER A 135 7.50 66.02 -10.61
N GLU A 136 6.97 67.22 -10.36
CA GLU A 136 7.75 68.41 -10.03
C GLU A 136 8.49 68.24 -8.69
N GLN A 137 7.86 67.63 -7.68
CA GLN A 137 8.50 67.33 -6.39
C GLN A 137 9.61 66.28 -6.54
N CYS A 138 9.40 65.25 -7.36
CA CYS A 138 10.41 64.24 -7.68
C CYS A 138 11.62 64.89 -8.37
N LEU A 139 11.40 65.73 -9.39
CA LEU A 139 12.48 66.46 -10.07
C LEU A 139 13.23 67.40 -9.12
N ARG A 140 12.53 68.17 -8.26
CA ARG A 140 13.16 69.03 -7.25
C ARG A 140 14.05 68.25 -6.27
N GLN A 141 13.76 66.97 -6.01
CA GLN A 141 14.58 66.12 -5.15
C GLN A 141 15.86 65.65 -5.86
N SER A 142 15.78 65.22 -7.12
CA SER A 142 16.96 64.82 -7.90
C SER A 142 17.79 66.04 -8.37
N GLU A 143 17.18 67.19 -8.65
CA GLU A 143 17.86 68.46 -8.90
C GLU A 143 18.74 68.90 -7.72
N MET A 144 18.29 68.64 -6.48
CA MET A 144 19.08 68.91 -5.27
C MET A 144 20.31 67.98 -5.16
N GLN A 145 20.16 66.69 -5.49
CA GLN A 145 21.28 65.74 -5.53
C GLN A 145 22.26 66.08 -6.67
N PHE A 146 21.73 66.43 -7.85
CA PHE A 146 22.52 66.87 -9.00
C PHE A 146 23.32 68.15 -8.70
N SER A 147 22.73 69.09 -7.96
CA SER A 147 23.42 70.31 -7.51
C SER A 147 24.63 70.02 -6.61
N GLU A 148 24.55 68.99 -5.75
CA GLU A 148 25.69 68.56 -4.94
C GLU A 148 26.74 67.82 -5.79
N ILE A 149 26.33 67.00 -6.75
CA ILE A 149 27.21 66.36 -7.75
C ILE A 149 27.98 67.40 -8.59
N LYS A 150 27.32 68.48 -9.04
CA LYS A 150 27.97 69.62 -9.72
C LYS A 150 29.03 70.29 -8.82
N LYS A 151 28.74 70.42 -7.53
CA LYS A 151 29.65 70.98 -6.51
C LYS A 151 30.82 70.05 -6.18
N GLN A 152 30.62 68.73 -6.17
CA GLN A 152 31.67 67.73 -6.02
C GLN A 152 32.58 67.67 -7.27
N SER A 153 32.01 67.70 -8.49
CA SER A 153 32.77 67.82 -9.74
C SER A 153 33.66 69.07 -9.77
N ALA A 154 33.09 70.24 -9.44
CA ALA A 154 33.84 71.49 -9.28
C ALA A 154 34.80 71.50 -8.06
N SER A 155 34.84 70.43 -7.25
CA SER A 155 35.90 70.17 -6.26
C SER A 155 37.02 69.31 -6.83
N PHE A 156 36.71 68.29 -7.64
CA PHE A 156 37.70 67.46 -8.33
C PHE A 156 38.49 68.26 -9.37
N GLU A 157 37.84 69.13 -10.16
CA GLU A 157 38.55 70.02 -11.10
C GLU A 157 39.55 70.95 -10.38
N ARG A 158 39.19 71.42 -9.17
CA ARG A 158 40.08 72.23 -8.32
C ARG A 158 41.23 71.40 -7.76
N THR A 159 40.97 70.13 -7.45
CA THR A 159 41.98 69.15 -7.00
C THR A 159 42.97 68.85 -8.13
N LEU A 160 42.50 68.53 -9.35
CA LEU A 160 43.33 68.39 -10.55
C LEU A 160 44.14 69.67 -10.84
N SER A 161 43.51 70.84 -10.73
CA SER A 161 44.17 72.14 -10.88
C SER A 161 45.26 72.41 -9.83
N SER A 162 45.21 71.73 -8.68
CA SER A 162 46.22 71.84 -7.62
C SER A 162 47.46 71.02 -7.94
N TYR A 163 47.29 69.76 -8.39
CA TYR A 163 48.38 68.92 -8.92
C TYR A 163 49.06 69.59 -10.13
N LYS A 164 48.28 70.24 -11.00
CA LYS A 164 48.76 71.02 -12.15
C LYS A 164 49.51 72.31 -11.77
N ARG A 165 49.51 72.70 -10.49
CA ARG A 165 50.15 73.92 -9.95
C ARG A 165 51.34 73.62 -9.03
N GLY A 166 52.00 72.47 -9.23
CA GLY A 166 53.36 72.19 -8.73
C GLY A 166 54.45 73.01 -9.44
N GLY A 167 54.32 74.35 -9.44
CA GLY A 167 55.20 75.27 -10.15
C GLY A 167 55.04 76.72 -9.69
N ASN A 168 56.16 77.44 -9.59
CA ASN A 168 56.27 78.69 -8.85
C ASN A 168 55.47 79.89 -9.44
N ASP A 169 55.08 80.79 -8.54
CA ASP A 169 54.86 82.23 -8.75
C ASP A 169 53.68 82.76 -9.59
N ASN A 170 52.55 82.93 -8.89
CA ASN A 170 51.72 84.15 -8.85
C ASN A 170 50.80 84.55 -10.04
N VAL A 171 49.83 85.42 -9.69
CA VAL A 171 48.93 86.23 -10.55
C VAL A 171 47.78 85.50 -11.26
N GLU A 172 46.62 85.52 -10.58
CA GLU A 172 45.28 85.93 -11.04
C GLU A 172 44.58 85.26 -12.25
N GLU A 173 43.24 85.35 -12.21
CA GLU A 173 42.28 84.74 -13.15
C GLU A 173 42.31 85.41 -14.53
N GLY A 174 42.08 84.62 -15.59
CA GLY A 174 42.17 85.10 -16.98
C GLY A 174 41.47 84.16 -17.96
N GLU A 175 40.15 84.26 -18.01
CA GLU A 175 39.26 83.55 -18.95
C GLU A 175 39.64 83.86 -20.41
N ILE A 176 39.99 82.83 -21.21
CA ILE A 176 40.33 83.01 -22.63
C ILE A 176 39.05 82.90 -23.46
N ILE A 177 38.34 84.02 -23.58
CA ILE A 177 37.30 84.20 -24.59
C ILE A 177 37.97 84.35 -25.96
N LEU A 178 37.45 83.65 -26.97
CA LEU A 178 37.80 83.86 -28.38
C LEU A 178 37.04 85.08 -28.91
N GLU A 179 37.77 86.12 -29.31
CA GLU A 179 37.29 87.13 -30.26
C GLU A 179 38.28 87.22 -31.45
N ASP A 180 37.73 87.50 -32.63
CA ASP A 180 38.35 87.24 -33.93
C ASP A 180 38.61 88.54 -34.72
N ASP A 181 39.48 88.44 -35.73
CA ASP A 181 39.74 89.39 -36.83
C ASP A 181 39.68 90.91 -36.56
N GLU A 182 40.85 91.57 -36.46
CA GLU A 182 40.99 92.89 -37.10
C GLU A 182 42.35 93.06 -37.82
N SER A 183 42.29 93.39 -39.10
CA SER A 183 43.43 93.30 -40.03
C SER A 183 44.47 94.44 -39.92
N LEU A 184 45.77 94.09 -39.89
CA LEU A 184 46.88 95.05 -40.00
C LEU A 184 47.45 95.16 -41.44
N ASN A 185 46.77 95.93 -42.28
CA ASN A 185 47.31 96.35 -43.59
C ASN A 185 48.33 97.50 -43.42
N VAL A 186 49.63 97.18 -43.47
CA VAL A 186 50.72 98.18 -43.47
C VAL A 186 51.56 98.04 -44.74
N SER A 187 51.09 98.67 -45.83
CA SER A 187 51.76 98.72 -47.13
C SER A 187 52.89 99.77 -47.18
N THR A 188 53.88 99.66 -46.28
CA THR A 188 55.08 100.52 -46.29
C THR A 188 55.98 100.25 -47.49
N VAL A 189 55.92 101.15 -48.48
CA VAL A 189 56.78 101.11 -49.68
C VAL A 189 58.25 101.35 -49.31
N ILE A 190 59.04 100.27 -49.31
CA ILE A 190 60.49 100.32 -49.03
C ILE A 190 61.23 100.91 -50.25
N ASN A 191 61.42 102.23 -50.23
CA ASN A 191 62.10 102.97 -51.29
C ASN A 191 63.64 102.79 -51.18
N MET A 192 64.19 101.78 -51.88
CA MET A 192 65.61 101.40 -51.78
C MET A 192 66.52 102.36 -52.53
N GLN A 193 67.44 103.04 -51.82
CA GLN A 193 68.34 104.05 -52.41
C GLN A 193 69.82 103.63 -52.47
N THR A 194 70.19 102.46 -51.96
CA THR A 194 71.57 101.93 -52.04
C THR A 194 71.63 100.47 -52.54
N PRO A 195 72.69 100.08 -53.28
CA PRO A 195 72.84 98.69 -53.71
C PRO A 195 73.05 97.73 -52.53
N GLU A 196 73.53 98.22 -51.39
CA GLU A 196 73.62 97.46 -50.13
C GLU A 196 72.23 97.12 -49.57
N GLN A 197 71.26 98.04 -49.62
CA GLN A 197 69.86 97.75 -49.27
C GLN A 197 69.26 96.71 -50.22
N GLN A 198 69.49 96.84 -51.53
CA GLN A 198 69.03 95.86 -52.51
C GLN A 198 69.64 94.46 -52.27
N ARG A 199 70.94 94.38 -51.97
CA ARG A 199 71.64 93.13 -51.55
C ARG A 199 71.20 92.61 -50.19
N HIS A 200 70.60 93.42 -49.33
CA HIS A 200 70.03 92.96 -48.07
C HIS A 200 68.64 92.37 -48.31
N VAL A 201 67.77 93.07 -49.03
CA VAL A 201 66.42 92.59 -49.35
C VAL A 201 66.48 91.34 -50.23
N LEU A 202 67.39 91.25 -51.21
CA LEU A 202 67.58 90.00 -51.97
C LEU A 202 67.95 88.83 -51.05
N ARG A 203 68.87 89.00 -50.09
CA ARG A 203 69.18 87.96 -49.09
C ARG A 203 68.06 87.67 -48.09
N MET A 204 67.13 88.60 -47.89
CA MET A 204 65.91 88.30 -47.13
C MET A 204 64.92 87.51 -47.99
N LEU A 205 64.73 87.86 -49.27
CA LEU A 205 63.88 87.12 -50.20
C LEU A 205 64.42 85.71 -50.49
N GLU A 206 65.73 85.54 -50.64
CA GLU A 206 66.41 84.23 -50.75
C GLU A 206 66.14 83.37 -49.50
N LYS A 207 66.17 83.96 -48.30
CA LYS A 207 65.82 83.26 -47.05
C LYS A 207 64.33 82.96 -46.92
N SER A 208 63.46 83.91 -47.27
CA SER A 208 62.00 83.71 -47.25
C SER A 208 61.61 82.61 -48.23
N LEU A 209 62.17 82.61 -49.44
CA LEU A 209 61.94 81.57 -50.45
C LEU A 209 62.50 80.22 -50.02
N ALA A 210 63.67 80.17 -49.36
CA ALA A 210 64.18 78.92 -48.78
C ALA A 210 63.23 78.39 -47.69
N ASN A 211 62.79 79.25 -46.77
CA ASN A 211 61.80 78.90 -45.75
C ASN A 211 60.45 78.48 -46.35
N GLU A 212 60.00 79.11 -47.44
CA GLU A 212 58.76 78.79 -48.15
C GLU A 212 58.85 77.42 -48.85
N ILE A 213 60.00 77.09 -49.44
CA ILE A 213 60.28 75.77 -50.02
C ILE A 213 60.36 74.70 -48.92
N ASP A 214 60.99 74.99 -47.78
CA ASP A 214 61.02 74.07 -46.63
C ASP A 214 59.62 73.91 -46.00
N LEU A 215 58.78 74.96 -45.99
CA LEU A 215 57.39 74.89 -45.53
C LEU A 215 56.51 74.08 -46.49
N GLU A 216 56.60 74.28 -47.80
CA GLU A 216 55.88 73.46 -48.80
C GLU A 216 56.32 72.00 -48.72
N LYS A 217 57.63 71.74 -48.53
CA LYS A 217 58.14 70.39 -48.25
C LYS A 217 57.52 69.80 -46.99
N ASN A 218 57.52 70.53 -45.88
CA ASN A 218 56.91 70.08 -44.63
C ASN A 218 55.39 69.85 -44.78
N PHE A 219 54.71 70.62 -45.63
CA PHE A 219 53.28 70.44 -45.94
C PHE A 219 53.01 69.20 -46.80
N ILE A 220 53.90 68.88 -47.75
CA ILE A 220 53.87 67.62 -48.52
C ILE A 220 54.15 66.42 -47.59
N ASP A 221 55.20 66.50 -46.77
CA ASP A 221 55.56 65.47 -45.78
C ASP A 221 54.39 65.25 -44.79
N SER A 222 53.76 66.33 -44.32
CA SER A 222 52.57 66.28 -43.44
C SER A 222 51.35 65.66 -44.13
N ARG A 223 51.08 65.99 -45.40
CA ARG A 223 49.97 65.39 -46.17
C ARG A 223 50.19 63.90 -46.38
N GLN A 224 51.43 63.47 -46.62
CA GLN A 224 51.74 62.04 -46.73
C GLN A 224 51.53 61.30 -45.39
N ILE A 225 51.81 61.96 -44.26
CA ILE A 225 51.50 61.43 -42.93
C ILE A 225 49.98 61.34 -42.73
N GLU A 226 49.22 62.38 -43.10
CA GLU A 226 47.75 62.41 -43.02
C GLU A 226 47.09 61.31 -43.87
N GLU A 227 47.51 61.12 -45.12
CA GLU A 227 47.03 60.04 -46.00
C GLU A 227 47.35 58.65 -45.41
N LYS A 228 48.53 58.49 -44.80
CA LYS A 228 48.93 57.24 -44.13
C LYS A 228 48.14 57.00 -42.84
N LEU A 229 47.76 58.04 -42.11
CA LEU A 229 46.87 57.95 -40.94
C LEU A 229 45.45 57.58 -41.37
N LYS A 230 44.92 58.18 -42.46
CA LYS A 230 43.62 57.80 -43.04
C LYS A 230 43.58 56.35 -43.50
N GLN A 231 44.65 55.85 -44.14
CA GLN A 231 44.77 54.43 -44.49
C GLN A 231 44.79 53.52 -43.25
N LYS A 232 45.50 53.91 -42.18
CA LYS A 232 45.47 53.18 -40.91
C LYS A 232 44.11 53.20 -40.23
N MET A 233 43.41 54.34 -40.24
CA MET A 233 42.08 54.49 -39.67
C MET A 233 41.10 53.53 -40.34
N VAL A 234 41.03 53.52 -41.67
CA VAL A 234 40.18 52.58 -42.43
C VAL A 234 40.57 51.11 -42.19
N SER A 235 41.85 50.81 -41.97
CA SER A 235 42.29 49.46 -41.60
C SER A 235 41.84 49.06 -40.20
N LEU A 236 41.89 49.97 -39.23
CA LEU A 236 41.46 49.76 -37.85
C LEU A 236 39.93 49.72 -37.72
N GLU A 237 39.20 50.49 -38.53
CA GLU A 237 37.74 50.39 -38.66
C GLU A 237 37.33 49.00 -39.17
N GLN A 238 38.04 48.45 -40.15
CA GLN A 238 37.79 47.09 -40.66
C GLN A 238 38.16 46.00 -39.65
N GLU A 239 39.25 46.18 -38.91
CA GLU A 239 39.67 45.28 -37.81
C GLU A 239 38.67 45.33 -36.64
N LEU A 240 38.14 46.51 -36.30
CA LEU A 240 37.11 46.70 -35.28
C LEU A 240 35.78 46.05 -35.68
N ILE A 241 35.33 46.21 -36.94
CA ILE A 241 34.10 45.56 -37.44
C ILE A 241 34.22 44.02 -37.39
N LEU A 242 35.40 43.47 -37.74
CA LEU A 242 35.65 42.03 -37.62
C LEU A 242 35.68 41.56 -36.15
N MET A 243 36.25 42.38 -35.26
CA MET A 243 36.24 42.12 -33.82
C MET A 243 34.82 42.20 -33.22
N GLU A 244 33.96 43.08 -33.73
CA GLU A 244 32.54 43.17 -33.37
C GLU A 244 31.73 41.96 -33.88
N GLU A 245 31.99 41.49 -35.11
CA GLU A 245 31.40 40.25 -35.63
C GLU A 245 31.86 39.02 -34.81
N GLU A 246 33.13 38.93 -34.43
CA GLU A 246 33.63 37.85 -33.57
C GLU A 246 33.10 37.95 -32.13
N ALA A 247 32.99 39.16 -31.56
CA ALA A 247 32.45 39.36 -30.21
C ALA A 247 30.95 39.04 -30.13
N THR A 248 30.16 39.40 -31.14
CA THR A 248 28.72 39.08 -31.21
C THR A 248 28.51 37.58 -31.41
N ASP A 249 29.24 36.93 -32.31
CA ASP A 249 29.27 35.48 -32.54
C ASP A 249 29.75 34.69 -31.29
N ALA A 250 30.68 35.25 -30.51
CA ALA A 250 31.08 34.69 -29.21
C ALA A 250 29.97 34.82 -28.15
N CYS A 251 29.29 35.96 -28.08
CA CYS A 251 28.15 36.17 -27.17
C CYS A 251 26.95 35.26 -27.52
N GLU A 252 26.61 35.10 -28.81
CA GLU A 252 25.57 34.17 -29.25
C GLU A 252 25.89 32.74 -28.80
N ARG A 253 27.13 32.26 -29.03
CA ARG A 253 27.55 30.92 -28.56
C ARG A 253 27.53 30.78 -27.04
N TRP A 254 27.87 31.82 -26.30
CA TRP A 254 27.85 31.80 -24.84
C TRP A 254 26.41 31.66 -24.31
N LEU A 255 25.46 32.40 -24.89
CA LEU A 255 24.03 32.28 -24.58
C LEU A 255 23.44 30.93 -25.01
N GLU A 256 23.83 30.40 -26.18
CA GLU A 256 23.45 29.03 -26.59
C GLU A 256 23.96 27.98 -25.59
N ALA A 257 25.20 28.13 -25.11
CA ALA A 257 25.82 27.22 -24.16
C ALA A 257 25.21 27.29 -22.75
N ASP A 258 24.85 28.48 -22.27
CA ASP A 258 24.21 28.66 -20.96
C ASP A 258 22.78 28.10 -20.95
N ASN A 259 21.98 28.40 -21.98
CA ASN A 259 20.67 27.77 -22.18
C ASN A 259 20.77 26.23 -22.28
N ALA A 260 21.78 25.69 -22.97
CA ALA A 260 22.03 24.25 -22.98
C ALA A 260 22.41 23.70 -21.60
N SER A 261 23.17 24.46 -20.80
CA SER A 261 23.52 24.15 -19.41
C SER A 261 22.29 24.14 -18.49
N GLU A 262 21.36 25.10 -18.63
CA GLU A 262 20.11 25.11 -17.90
C GLU A 262 19.22 23.91 -18.27
N ILE A 263 19.07 23.61 -19.57
CA ILE A 263 18.30 22.45 -20.04
C ILE A 263 18.88 21.14 -19.48
N LEU A 264 20.20 20.96 -19.49
CA LEU A 264 20.87 19.80 -18.88
C LEU A 264 20.71 19.77 -17.35
N THR A 265 20.68 20.93 -16.70
CA THR A 265 20.40 21.08 -15.26
C THR A 265 18.95 20.69 -14.93
N GLY A 266 17.97 21.07 -15.76
CA GLY A 266 16.58 20.65 -15.64
C GLY A 266 16.40 19.14 -15.83
N ILE A 267 17.04 18.57 -16.86
CA ILE A 267 17.02 17.13 -17.14
C ILE A 267 17.66 16.33 -16.01
N SER A 268 18.83 16.74 -15.50
CA SER A 268 19.52 16.06 -14.39
C SER A 268 18.73 16.13 -13.08
N LYS A 269 18.13 17.28 -12.73
CA LYS A 269 17.19 17.41 -11.61
C LYS A 269 16.00 16.44 -11.77
N GLN A 270 15.41 16.34 -12.97
CA GLN A 270 14.30 15.42 -13.23
C GLN A 270 14.71 13.95 -13.12
N LEU A 271 15.90 13.58 -13.63
CA LEU A 271 16.44 12.22 -13.52
C LEU A 271 16.76 11.85 -12.06
N LEU A 272 17.31 12.77 -11.27
CA LEU A 272 17.55 12.58 -9.84
C LEU A 272 16.25 12.31 -9.07
N GLY A 273 15.19 13.09 -9.31
CA GLY A 273 13.88 12.85 -8.70
C GLY A 273 13.29 11.48 -9.08
N ARG A 274 13.41 11.07 -10.35
CA ARG A 274 12.98 9.72 -10.80
C ARG A 274 13.82 8.61 -10.15
N LEU A 275 15.12 8.82 -9.94
CA LEU A 275 16.01 7.88 -9.26
C LEU A 275 15.63 7.73 -7.77
N GLN A 276 15.38 8.84 -7.07
CA GLN A 276 14.93 8.84 -5.67
C GLN A 276 13.59 8.11 -5.49
N ILE A 277 12.60 8.37 -6.37
CA ILE A 277 11.31 7.65 -6.38
C ILE A 277 11.52 6.16 -6.64
N SER A 278 12.42 5.80 -7.57
CA SER A 278 12.74 4.41 -7.89
C SER A 278 13.42 3.69 -6.71
N GLN A 279 14.31 4.37 -6.00
CA GLN A 279 14.98 3.88 -4.79
C GLN A 279 13.99 3.69 -3.63
N PHE A 280 13.07 4.64 -3.42
CA PHE A 280 11.99 4.52 -2.43
C PHE A 280 11.09 3.31 -2.73
N ASN A 281 10.68 3.15 -3.98
CA ASN A 281 9.88 2.00 -4.43
C ASN A 281 10.63 0.67 -4.24
N LEU A 282 11.92 0.62 -4.55
CA LEU A 282 12.77 -0.56 -4.35
C LEU A 282 12.88 -0.93 -2.86
N ASN A 283 13.09 0.06 -1.98
CA ASN A 283 13.13 -0.15 -0.54
C ASN A 283 11.79 -0.70 -0.01
N GLY A 284 10.65 -0.13 -0.45
CA GLY A 284 9.31 -0.62 -0.08
C GLY A 284 9.01 -2.02 -0.59
N LEU A 285 9.48 -2.37 -1.80
CA LEU A 285 9.40 -3.73 -2.33
C LEU A 285 10.27 -4.71 -1.53
N SER A 286 11.49 -4.32 -1.17
CA SER A 286 12.40 -5.15 -0.36
C SER A 286 11.86 -5.39 1.06
N GLN A 287 11.26 -4.37 1.69
CA GLN A 287 10.54 -4.57 2.95
C GLN A 287 9.41 -5.59 2.77
N ARG A 288 8.56 -5.41 1.76
CA ARG A 288 7.44 -6.33 1.48
C ARG A 288 7.90 -7.76 1.16
N GLU A 289 9.03 -7.93 0.48
CA GLU A 289 9.65 -9.23 0.26
C GLU A 289 10.09 -9.86 1.60
N SER A 290 10.73 -9.10 2.50
CA SER A 290 11.14 -9.59 3.81
C SER A 290 9.95 -10.01 4.70
N GLU A 291 8.85 -9.25 4.65
CA GLU A 291 7.60 -9.61 5.32
C GLU A 291 6.97 -10.88 4.75
N LEU A 292 7.03 -11.08 3.43
CA LEU A 292 6.53 -12.30 2.79
C LEU A 292 7.44 -13.50 3.09
N ARG A 293 8.77 -13.31 3.16
CA ARG A 293 9.73 -14.36 3.56
C ARG A 293 9.50 -14.82 4.99
N THR A 294 9.31 -13.91 5.95
CA THR A 294 9.01 -14.27 7.35
C THR A 294 7.67 -14.98 7.50
N LYS A 295 6.64 -14.56 6.74
CA LYS A 295 5.34 -15.27 6.66
C LYS A 295 5.49 -16.67 6.06
N LEU A 296 6.29 -16.83 5.00
CA LEU A 296 6.57 -18.13 4.37
C LEU A 296 7.30 -19.08 5.34
N GLU A 297 8.33 -18.62 6.02
CA GLU A 297 9.05 -19.43 7.03
C GLU A 297 8.12 -19.88 8.16
N THR A 298 7.23 -18.99 8.62
CA THR A 298 6.20 -19.32 9.62
C THR A 298 5.23 -20.41 9.12
N CYS A 299 4.83 -20.36 7.84
CA CYS A 299 4.01 -21.41 7.24
C CYS A 299 4.78 -22.73 7.06
N ILE A 300 6.07 -22.68 6.74
CA ILE A 300 6.95 -23.86 6.64
C ILE A 300 7.08 -24.56 7.99
N GLU A 301 7.26 -23.82 9.09
CA GLU A 301 7.33 -24.41 10.42
C GLU A 301 6.00 -25.04 10.86
N GLN A 302 4.87 -24.38 10.56
CA GLN A 302 3.53 -24.94 10.78
C GLN A 302 3.25 -26.19 9.92
N LEU A 303 3.89 -26.32 8.75
CA LEU A 303 3.81 -27.55 7.94
C LEU A 303 4.62 -28.68 8.58
N LYS A 304 5.84 -28.41 9.09
CA LYS A 304 6.63 -29.42 9.84
C LYS A 304 5.89 -29.92 11.08
N GLU A 305 5.24 -29.02 11.83
CA GLU A 305 4.42 -29.40 12.99
C GLU A 305 3.25 -30.31 12.58
N LYS A 306 2.59 -30.02 11.46
CA LYS A 306 1.51 -30.84 10.90
C LYS A 306 1.99 -32.18 10.36
N ASP A 307 3.17 -32.25 9.74
CA ASP A 307 3.81 -33.50 9.29
C ASP A 307 3.99 -34.46 10.48
N VAL A 308 4.56 -33.95 11.57
CA VAL A 308 4.75 -34.68 12.84
C VAL A 308 3.43 -35.05 13.55
N VAL A 309 2.31 -34.44 13.16
CA VAL A 309 0.95 -34.87 13.56
C VAL A 309 0.39 -35.92 12.59
N SER A 310 0.65 -35.79 11.29
CA SER A 310 0.28 -36.77 10.25
C SER A 310 0.92 -38.13 10.52
N ASP A 311 2.23 -38.17 10.78
CA ASP A 311 2.97 -39.39 11.18
C ASP A 311 2.31 -40.10 12.38
N LYS A 312 1.82 -39.32 13.36
CA LYS A 312 1.15 -39.86 14.55
C LYS A 312 -0.25 -40.37 14.25
N ILE A 313 -0.96 -39.75 13.33
CA ILE A 313 -2.28 -40.20 12.86
C ILE A 313 -2.11 -41.51 12.07
N GLU A 314 -1.13 -41.62 11.19
CA GLU A 314 -0.82 -42.85 10.44
C GLU A 314 -0.42 -43.98 11.41
N GLN A 315 0.50 -43.73 12.35
CA GLN A 315 0.87 -44.69 13.40
C GLN A 315 -0.26 -45.07 14.37
N LEU A 316 -1.34 -44.29 14.46
CA LEU A 316 -2.55 -44.63 15.22
C LEU A 316 -3.55 -45.41 14.35
N ASN A 317 -3.64 -45.08 13.06
CA ASN A 317 -4.44 -45.79 12.08
C ASN A 317 -3.93 -47.23 11.88
N ASP A 318 -2.63 -47.45 11.78
CA ASP A 318 -2.04 -48.80 11.71
C ASP A 318 -2.37 -49.64 12.96
N LYS A 319 -2.31 -49.03 14.15
CA LYS A 319 -2.69 -49.68 15.42
C LYS A 319 -4.18 -49.99 15.46
N LEU A 320 -5.02 -49.12 14.90
CA LEU A 320 -6.47 -49.32 14.78
C LEU A 320 -6.79 -50.45 13.78
N ILE A 321 -6.11 -50.52 12.64
CA ILE A 321 -6.22 -51.61 11.65
C ILE A 321 -5.82 -52.94 12.30
N LEU A 322 -4.69 -52.98 13.02
CA LEU A 322 -4.25 -54.17 13.74
C LEU A 322 -5.26 -54.61 14.81
N ALA A 323 -5.74 -53.68 15.64
CA ALA A 323 -6.75 -53.96 16.66
C ALA A 323 -8.08 -54.43 16.05
N ASN A 324 -8.52 -53.83 14.94
CA ASN A 324 -9.72 -54.25 14.22
C ASN A 324 -9.55 -55.66 13.62
N SER A 325 -8.36 -56.00 13.11
CA SER A 325 -8.07 -57.37 12.64
C SER A 325 -8.16 -58.40 13.78
N GLN A 326 -7.75 -58.04 14.99
CA GLN A 326 -7.88 -58.87 16.19
C GLN A 326 -9.35 -59.00 16.64
N VAL A 327 -10.13 -57.92 16.60
CA VAL A 327 -11.57 -57.95 16.89
C VAL A 327 -12.34 -58.82 15.88
N VAL A 328 -12.00 -58.75 14.60
CA VAL A 328 -12.57 -59.64 13.57
C VAL A 328 -12.20 -61.10 13.82
N ALA A 329 -10.93 -61.40 14.16
CA ALA A 329 -10.50 -62.76 14.48
C ALA A 329 -11.23 -63.33 15.71
N LEU A 330 -11.29 -62.56 16.81
CA LEU A 330 -12.02 -62.92 18.02
C LEU A 330 -13.53 -63.09 17.75
N SER A 331 -14.13 -62.25 16.88
CA SER A 331 -15.53 -62.40 16.49
C SER A 331 -15.79 -63.71 15.75
N VAL A 332 -14.85 -64.20 14.93
CA VAL A 332 -14.96 -65.51 14.26
C VAL A 332 -14.83 -66.65 15.27
N GLU A 333 -13.92 -66.55 16.25
CA GLU A 333 -13.81 -67.53 17.34
C GLU A 333 -15.08 -67.56 18.21
N VAL A 334 -15.64 -66.41 18.58
CA VAL A 334 -16.92 -66.31 19.31
C VAL A 334 -18.06 -66.96 18.52
N CYS A 335 -18.20 -66.68 17.22
CA CYS A 335 -19.21 -67.34 16.37
C CYS A 335 -19.03 -68.87 16.31
N SER A 336 -17.78 -69.36 16.33
CA SER A 336 -17.48 -70.79 16.40
C SER A 336 -17.88 -71.41 17.74
N LEU A 337 -17.55 -70.75 18.85
CA LEU A 337 -17.89 -71.18 20.21
C LEU A 337 -19.39 -71.12 20.48
N GLU A 338 -20.10 -70.10 19.99
CA GLU A 338 -21.56 -70.02 20.05
C GLU A 338 -22.22 -71.19 19.31
N LYS A 339 -21.70 -71.59 18.15
CA LYS A 339 -22.21 -72.74 17.39
C LYS A 339 -21.99 -74.03 18.18
N GLN A 340 -20.80 -74.23 18.75
CA GLN A 340 -20.50 -75.40 19.59
C GLN A 340 -21.38 -75.44 20.85
N LEU A 341 -21.65 -74.28 21.47
CA LEU A 341 -22.54 -74.16 22.63
C LEU A 341 -23.98 -74.56 22.28
N LYS A 342 -24.53 -74.03 21.17
CA LYS A 342 -25.87 -74.38 20.66
C LYS A 342 -25.98 -75.87 20.28
N GLU A 343 -24.91 -76.46 19.74
CA GLU A 343 -24.85 -77.90 19.46
C GLU A 343 -24.82 -78.74 20.76
N SER A 344 -24.02 -78.33 21.74
CA SER A 344 -23.95 -78.98 23.06
C SER A 344 -25.27 -78.86 23.83
N GLU A 345 -25.94 -77.71 23.78
CA GLU A 345 -27.27 -77.49 24.37
C GLU A 345 -28.32 -78.43 23.76
N CYS A 346 -28.35 -78.57 22.43
CA CYS A 346 -29.19 -79.56 21.74
C CYS A 346 -28.88 -81.01 22.17
N GLN A 347 -27.61 -81.37 22.36
CA GLN A 347 -27.23 -82.69 22.87
C GLN A 347 -27.72 -82.91 24.30
N VAL A 348 -27.58 -81.92 25.19
CA VAL A 348 -28.08 -81.98 26.58
C VAL A 348 -29.60 -82.07 26.62
N LEU A 349 -30.32 -81.35 25.77
CA LEU A 349 -31.79 -81.44 25.65
C LEU A 349 -32.24 -82.83 25.17
N ASN A 350 -31.55 -83.43 24.21
CA ASN A 350 -31.84 -84.79 23.74
C ASN A 350 -31.57 -85.85 24.83
N VAL A 351 -30.45 -85.73 25.55
CA VAL A 351 -30.13 -86.60 26.70
C VAL A 351 -31.18 -86.45 27.80
N LYS A 352 -31.60 -85.21 28.10
CA LYS A 352 -32.67 -84.95 29.07
C LYS A 352 -34.00 -85.58 28.62
N ALA A 353 -34.42 -85.38 27.37
CA ALA A 353 -35.66 -85.97 26.86
C ALA A 353 -35.65 -87.51 26.92
N SER A 354 -34.51 -88.13 26.66
CA SER A 354 -34.33 -89.58 26.85
C SER A 354 -34.38 -89.99 28.33
N ALA A 355 -33.77 -89.22 29.24
CA ALA A 355 -33.81 -89.47 30.67
C ALA A 355 -35.23 -89.30 31.26
N ASP A 356 -35.96 -88.25 30.85
CA ASP A 356 -37.36 -88.01 31.23
C ASP A 356 -38.27 -89.16 30.74
N GLU A 357 -37.98 -89.75 29.58
CA GLU A 357 -38.69 -90.93 29.05
C GLU A 357 -38.34 -92.23 29.81
N TYR A 358 -37.06 -92.46 30.10
CA TYR A 358 -36.66 -93.57 30.99
C TYR A 358 -37.28 -93.43 32.39
N GLN A 359 -37.38 -92.22 32.93
CA GLN A 359 -38.02 -91.97 34.22
C GLN A 359 -39.53 -92.25 34.17
N LYS A 360 -40.23 -91.93 33.07
CA LYS A 360 -41.63 -92.33 32.85
C LYS A 360 -41.79 -93.85 32.84
N GLN A 361 -40.95 -94.55 32.07
CA GLN A 361 -41.00 -96.02 31.97
C GLN A 361 -40.68 -96.69 33.31
N TYR A 362 -39.69 -96.18 34.04
CA TYR A 362 -39.39 -96.62 35.42
C TYR A 362 -40.58 -96.39 36.36
N ASN A 363 -41.22 -95.22 36.31
CA ASN A 363 -42.38 -94.92 37.15
C ASN A 363 -43.56 -95.87 36.85
N ILE A 364 -43.82 -96.16 35.57
CA ILE A 364 -44.87 -97.12 35.14
C ILE A 364 -44.57 -98.52 35.68
N LEU A 365 -43.33 -99.00 35.52
CA LEU A 365 -42.89 -100.29 36.07
C LEU A 365 -43.03 -100.33 37.60
N CYS A 366 -42.76 -99.23 38.31
CA CYS A 366 -42.96 -99.09 39.76
C CYS A 366 -44.43 -98.91 40.21
N SER A 367 -45.39 -98.78 39.28
CA SER A 367 -46.81 -99.06 39.54
C SER A 367 -47.14 -100.53 39.25
N GLU A 368 -46.78 -101.07 38.08
CA GLU A 368 -47.07 -102.46 37.70
C GLU A 368 -46.53 -103.49 38.71
N VAL A 369 -45.31 -103.27 39.23
CA VAL A 369 -44.72 -104.09 40.30
C VAL A 369 -45.54 -104.02 41.59
N ARG A 370 -46.08 -102.85 41.93
CA ARG A 370 -46.83 -102.61 43.18
C ARG A 370 -48.24 -103.19 43.12
N ASP A 371 -48.91 -103.04 41.98
CA ASP A 371 -50.21 -103.65 41.71
C ASP A 371 -50.08 -105.18 41.75
N MET A 372 -48.97 -105.71 41.24
CA MET A 372 -48.62 -107.14 41.33
C MET A 372 -48.23 -107.56 42.76
N GLU A 373 -47.56 -106.72 43.55
CA GLU A 373 -47.29 -106.96 44.97
C GLU A 373 -48.59 -107.03 45.79
N GLU A 374 -49.56 -106.15 45.52
CA GLU A 374 -50.89 -106.16 46.14
C GLU A 374 -51.66 -107.47 45.81
N VAL A 375 -51.69 -107.87 44.53
CA VAL A 375 -52.26 -109.16 44.11
C VAL A 375 -51.52 -110.36 44.73
N ILE A 376 -50.20 -110.28 44.92
CA ILE A 376 -49.43 -111.32 45.63
C ILE A 376 -49.78 -111.38 47.12
N VAL A 377 -50.09 -110.25 47.77
CA VAL A 377 -50.58 -110.21 49.15
C VAL A 377 -51.99 -110.80 49.23
N GLU A 378 -52.91 -110.40 48.37
CA GLU A 378 -54.27 -110.94 48.31
C GLU A 378 -54.28 -112.44 48.02
N LEU A 379 -53.44 -112.92 47.10
CA LEU A 379 -53.28 -114.36 46.83
C LEU A 379 -52.68 -115.12 48.00
N LYS A 380 -51.73 -114.54 48.76
CA LYS A 380 -51.19 -115.17 49.98
C LYS A 380 -52.25 -115.26 51.06
N GLU A 381 -53.03 -114.21 51.29
CA GLU A 381 -54.15 -114.24 52.23
C GLU A 381 -55.20 -115.27 51.81
N ASN A 382 -55.62 -115.26 50.54
CA ASN A 382 -56.55 -116.25 49.99
C ASN A 382 -56.02 -117.68 50.09
N VAL A 383 -54.72 -117.92 49.91
CA VAL A 383 -54.07 -119.22 50.15
C VAL A 383 -54.09 -119.58 51.62
N SER A 384 -53.73 -118.69 52.55
CA SER A 384 -53.81 -118.95 54.00
C SER A 384 -55.24 -119.18 54.49
N ASN A 385 -56.23 -118.51 53.91
CA ASN A 385 -57.66 -118.72 54.17
C ASN A 385 -58.15 -120.05 53.57
N ALA A 386 -57.67 -120.44 52.38
CA ALA A 386 -57.95 -121.73 51.78
C ALA A 386 -57.27 -122.90 52.53
N GLU A 387 -56.04 -122.70 53.00
CA GLU A 387 -55.24 -123.67 53.77
C GLU A 387 -55.78 -123.84 55.18
N SER A 388 -56.10 -122.76 55.91
CA SER A 388 -56.77 -122.86 57.21
C SER A 388 -58.15 -123.51 57.10
N ARG A 389 -58.91 -123.25 56.03
CA ARG A 389 -60.15 -123.98 55.71
C ARG A 389 -59.89 -125.44 55.33
N ALA A 390 -58.82 -125.76 54.62
CA ALA A 390 -58.44 -127.14 54.27
C ALA A 390 -58.02 -127.91 55.53
N ASN A 391 -57.14 -127.35 56.36
CA ASN A 391 -56.76 -127.89 57.67
C ASN A 391 -57.97 -128.03 58.60
N THR A 392 -58.95 -127.10 58.55
CA THR A 392 -60.23 -127.23 59.26
C THR A 392 -61.07 -128.38 58.69
N ALA A 393 -61.13 -128.54 57.36
CA ALA A 393 -61.86 -129.64 56.72
C ALA A 393 -61.19 -131.01 56.94
N GLU A 394 -59.85 -131.10 56.92
CA GLU A 394 -59.09 -132.32 57.21
C GLU A 394 -59.15 -132.68 58.69
N SER A 395 -59.02 -131.71 59.60
CA SER A 395 -59.25 -131.96 61.03
C SER A 395 -60.70 -132.30 61.34
N LEU A 396 -61.69 -131.69 60.66
CA LEU A 396 -63.09 -132.11 60.76
C LEU A 396 -63.34 -133.50 60.16
N CYS A 397 -62.71 -133.89 59.05
CA CYS A 397 -62.82 -135.23 58.46
C CYS A 397 -62.13 -136.29 59.31
N LYS A 398 -60.95 -135.99 59.85
CA LYS A 398 -60.23 -136.83 60.81
C LYS A 398 -61.04 -136.97 62.10
N LEU A 399 -61.57 -135.85 62.62
CA LEU A 399 -62.51 -135.86 63.74
C LEU A 399 -63.81 -136.59 63.40
N LEU A 400 -64.32 -136.57 62.17
CA LEU A 400 -65.51 -137.34 61.75
C LEU A 400 -65.21 -138.84 61.63
N THR A 401 -63.97 -139.20 61.30
CA THR A 401 -63.51 -140.60 61.27
C THR A 401 -63.33 -141.10 62.71
N GLU A 402 -62.58 -140.35 63.51
CA GLU A 402 -62.38 -140.59 64.95
C GLU A 402 -63.69 -140.55 65.72
N THR A 403 -64.65 -139.67 65.36
CA THR A 403 -65.99 -139.58 65.97
C THR A 403 -66.98 -140.56 65.36
N ASN A 404 -66.74 -141.17 64.19
CA ASN A 404 -67.49 -142.36 63.78
C ASN A 404 -67.00 -143.60 64.55
N ASP A 405 -65.68 -143.78 64.65
CA ASP A 405 -65.09 -144.85 65.47
C ASP A 405 -65.46 -144.68 66.96
N GLU A 406 -65.47 -143.44 67.44
CA GLU A 406 -65.81 -143.09 68.81
C GLU A 406 -67.32 -143.00 69.03
N LEU A 407 -68.18 -142.64 68.06
CA LEU A 407 -69.63 -142.86 68.20
C LEU A 407 -69.96 -144.35 68.18
N ASN A 408 -69.24 -145.19 67.43
CA ASN A 408 -69.39 -146.64 67.53
C ASN A 408 -68.97 -147.17 68.91
N LYS A 409 -67.92 -146.61 69.53
CA LYS A 409 -67.52 -146.93 70.91
C LYS A 409 -68.43 -146.30 71.96
N GLN A 410 -69.01 -145.12 71.72
CA GLN A 410 -69.84 -144.36 72.68
C GLN A 410 -71.31 -144.77 72.61
N LEU A 411 -71.83 -145.25 71.47
CA LEU A 411 -73.04 -146.08 71.44
C LEU A 411 -72.87 -147.37 72.24
N ALA A 412 -71.62 -147.84 72.45
CA ALA A 412 -71.27 -148.94 73.34
C ALA A 412 -70.84 -148.53 74.77
N LEU A 413 -70.68 -147.23 75.08
CA LEU A 413 -70.11 -146.75 76.37
C LEU A 413 -70.83 -145.55 77.02
N LEU A 414 -71.18 -144.48 76.29
CA LEU A 414 -71.84 -143.28 76.85
C LEU A 414 -73.35 -143.48 77.00
N LYS A 415 -73.65 -144.45 77.85
CA LYS A 415 -74.94 -144.70 78.50
C LYS A 415 -75.11 -143.81 79.76
N ASP A 416 -74.27 -142.77 79.89
CA ASP A 416 -74.07 -141.89 81.06
C ASP A 416 -73.33 -140.59 80.64
N GLY A 417 -73.37 -139.47 81.40
CA GLY A 417 -72.59 -138.25 81.09
C GLY A 417 -73.07 -136.87 81.63
N GLY A 418 -72.44 -135.77 81.14
CA GLY A 418 -72.93 -134.36 81.24
C GLY A 418 -72.16 -133.36 82.14
N GLY A 419 -72.01 -132.09 81.71
CA GLY A 419 -71.59 -130.94 82.57
C GLY A 419 -70.79 -129.80 81.90
N LYS A 420 -71.04 -128.50 82.25
CA LYS A 420 -70.27 -127.28 81.86
C LYS A 420 -70.55 -126.09 82.80
N SER A 421 -69.58 -125.20 83.10
CA SER A 421 -69.83 -123.84 83.67
C SER A 421 -68.59 -122.91 83.70
N GLU A 422 -68.34 -122.06 82.69
CA GLU A 422 -67.15 -121.14 82.71
C GLU A 422 -67.29 -119.84 81.85
N ARG A 423 -68.51 -119.43 81.46
CA ARG A 423 -68.72 -118.49 80.33
C ARG A 423 -68.52 -116.97 80.62
N VAL A 424 -68.42 -116.55 81.88
CA VAL A 424 -68.66 -115.12 82.25
C VAL A 424 -67.46 -114.20 82.02
N GLU A 425 -66.24 -114.60 82.38
CA GLU A 425 -65.03 -113.73 82.41
C GLU A 425 -64.51 -113.26 81.03
N SER A 426 -65.13 -113.73 79.94
CA SER A 426 -64.74 -113.36 78.57
C SER A 426 -65.27 -111.98 78.17
N LEU A 427 -66.49 -111.63 78.60
CA LEU A 427 -67.21 -110.46 78.10
C LEU A 427 -66.68 -109.12 78.67
N GLU A 428 -66.26 -109.09 79.94
CA GLU A 428 -65.68 -107.88 80.55
C GLU A 428 -64.38 -107.43 79.87
N ARG A 429 -63.67 -108.38 79.26
CA ARG A 429 -62.38 -108.14 78.58
C ARG A 429 -62.56 -107.40 77.24
N GLN A 430 -63.64 -107.70 76.50
CA GLN A 430 -63.92 -107.06 75.22
C GLN A 430 -64.31 -105.58 75.37
N LEU A 431 -64.99 -105.21 76.45
CA LEU A 431 -65.46 -103.84 76.66
C LEU A 431 -64.30 -102.83 76.85
N ARG A 432 -63.19 -103.28 77.46
CA ARG A 432 -61.96 -102.47 77.66
C ARG A 432 -61.26 -102.13 76.34
N GLU A 433 -61.26 -103.05 75.38
CA GLU A 433 -60.58 -102.90 74.10
C GLU A 433 -61.22 -101.80 73.23
N SER A 434 -62.55 -101.74 73.23
CA SER A 434 -63.31 -100.83 72.36
C SER A 434 -63.14 -99.34 72.68
N ASP A 435 -62.85 -98.99 73.94
CA ASP A 435 -62.66 -97.59 74.36
C ASP A 435 -61.31 -97.02 73.87
N LEU A 436 -60.27 -97.88 73.86
CA LEU A 436 -58.92 -97.50 73.43
C LEU A 436 -58.87 -97.13 71.94
N GLN A 437 -59.60 -97.90 71.11
CA GLN A 437 -59.66 -97.67 69.66
C GLN A 437 -60.36 -96.34 69.31
N LEU A 438 -61.39 -95.96 70.07
CA LEU A 438 -62.10 -94.69 69.88
C LEU A 438 -61.16 -93.49 70.11
N GLN A 439 -60.31 -93.55 71.13
CA GLN A 439 -59.35 -92.48 71.45
C GLN A 439 -58.29 -92.32 70.34
N GLN A 440 -57.80 -93.42 69.75
CA GLN A 440 -56.88 -93.35 68.59
C GLN A 440 -57.53 -92.72 67.36
N ALA A 441 -58.80 -93.02 67.09
CA ALA A 441 -59.53 -92.47 65.94
C ALA A 441 -59.69 -90.94 66.03
N VAL A 442 -60.00 -90.41 67.23
CA VAL A 442 -60.12 -88.96 67.47
C VAL A 442 -58.80 -88.24 67.22
N ALA A 443 -57.69 -88.72 67.80
CA ALA A 443 -56.37 -88.11 67.61
C ALA A 443 -55.92 -88.12 66.13
N SER A 444 -56.27 -89.16 65.38
CA SER A 444 -56.01 -89.23 63.93
C SER A 444 -56.81 -88.20 63.14
N ALA A 445 -58.07 -87.92 63.54
CA ALA A 445 -58.91 -86.93 62.90
C ALA A 445 -58.38 -85.50 63.14
N GLU A 446 -58.02 -85.17 64.38
CA GLU A 446 -57.47 -83.85 64.75
C GLU A 446 -56.16 -83.54 63.99
N ALA A 447 -55.23 -84.51 63.90
CA ALA A 447 -54.00 -84.36 63.12
C ALA A 447 -54.26 -84.14 61.62
N SER A 448 -55.33 -84.73 61.06
CA SER A 448 -55.72 -84.51 59.67
C SER A 448 -56.27 -83.09 59.43
N GLN A 449 -57.02 -82.55 60.41
CA GLN A 449 -57.60 -81.21 60.36
C GLN A 449 -56.51 -80.12 60.47
N GLU A 450 -55.51 -80.31 61.34
CA GLU A 450 -54.36 -79.41 61.44
C GLU A 450 -53.59 -79.35 60.11
N LYS A 451 -53.33 -80.51 59.49
CA LYS A 451 -52.68 -80.59 58.17
C LYS A 451 -53.49 -79.86 57.08
N GLN A 452 -54.81 -79.96 57.10
CA GLN A 452 -55.66 -79.20 56.16
C GLN A 452 -55.59 -77.69 56.41
N SER A 453 -55.57 -77.26 57.68
CA SER A 453 -55.42 -75.85 58.05
C SER A 453 -54.07 -75.26 57.59
N MET A 454 -52.97 -76.01 57.76
CA MET A 454 -51.65 -75.65 57.24
C MET A 454 -51.66 -75.44 55.72
N LEU A 455 -52.24 -76.38 54.96
CA LEU A 455 -52.31 -76.28 53.50
C LEU A 455 -53.10 -75.05 53.02
N TYR A 456 -54.20 -74.69 53.70
CA TYR A 456 -54.93 -73.46 53.38
C TYR A 456 -54.11 -72.19 53.66
N SER A 457 -53.23 -72.17 54.67
CA SER A 457 -52.30 -71.05 54.88
C SER A 457 -51.31 -70.95 53.72
N THR A 458 -50.64 -72.05 53.37
CA THR A 458 -49.64 -72.07 52.29
C THR A 458 -50.22 -71.65 50.94
N ILE A 459 -51.45 -72.08 50.62
CA ILE A 459 -52.16 -71.65 49.40
C ILE A 459 -52.37 -70.13 49.38
N LYS A 460 -52.83 -69.57 50.51
CA LYS A 460 -53.08 -68.12 50.65
C LYS A 460 -51.80 -67.28 50.54
N ASP A 461 -50.68 -67.80 51.04
CA ASP A 461 -49.37 -67.15 50.88
C ASP A 461 -48.89 -67.20 49.41
N MET A 462 -49.12 -68.32 48.71
CA MET A 462 -48.85 -68.45 47.27
C MET A 462 -49.73 -67.50 46.43
N GLU A 463 -51.02 -67.34 46.78
CA GLU A 463 -51.91 -66.34 46.14
C GLU A 463 -51.37 -64.90 46.30
N HIS A 464 -50.82 -64.57 47.47
CA HIS A 464 -50.20 -63.26 47.70
C HIS A 464 -48.95 -63.07 46.81
N VAL A 465 -48.10 -64.09 46.68
CA VAL A 465 -46.93 -64.05 45.78
C VAL A 465 -47.35 -63.89 44.32
N ILE A 466 -48.38 -64.60 43.85
CA ILE A 466 -48.92 -64.46 42.49
C ILE A 466 -49.46 -63.04 42.26
N LYS A 467 -50.10 -62.43 43.27
CA LYS A 467 -50.63 -61.06 43.18
C LYS A 467 -49.52 -60.01 43.11
N ASP A 468 -48.47 -60.14 43.93
CA ASP A 468 -47.27 -59.30 43.88
C ASP A 468 -46.56 -59.42 42.53
N LEU A 469 -46.31 -60.64 42.05
CA LEU A 469 -45.68 -60.88 40.75
C LEU A 469 -46.48 -60.27 39.59
N LYS A 470 -47.82 -60.42 39.57
CA LYS A 470 -48.67 -59.75 38.56
C LYS A 470 -48.52 -58.23 38.58
N SER A 471 -48.48 -57.61 39.76
CA SER A 471 -48.25 -56.16 39.88
C SER A 471 -46.86 -55.72 39.38
N LYS A 472 -45.84 -56.56 39.56
CA LYS A 472 -44.48 -56.33 39.06
C LYS A 472 -44.39 -56.48 37.54
N VAL A 473 -45.11 -57.44 36.95
CA VAL A 473 -45.21 -57.62 35.49
C VAL A 473 -45.83 -56.38 34.84
N SER A 474 -47.03 -55.94 35.27
CA SER A 474 -47.66 -54.74 34.68
C SER A 474 -46.85 -53.45 34.89
N LYS A 475 -46.00 -53.38 35.92
CA LYS A 475 -45.04 -52.29 36.14
C LYS A 475 -43.78 -52.39 35.29
N ALA A 476 -43.44 -53.57 34.76
CA ALA A 476 -42.37 -53.77 33.79
C ALA A 476 -42.87 -53.51 32.35
N GLU A 477 -44.08 -53.98 32.04
CA GLU A 477 -44.83 -53.78 30.80
C GLU A 477 -44.98 -52.27 30.50
N SER A 478 -45.63 -51.51 31.39
CA SER A 478 -45.74 -50.04 31.29
C SER A 478 -44.41 -49.26 31.28
N ARG A 479 -43.28 -49.90 31.60
CA ARG A 479 -41.93 -49.33 31.42
C ARG A 479 -41.31 -49.67 30.08
N ALA A 480 -41.66 -50.81 29.48
CA ALA A 480 -41.31 -51.15 28.10
C ALA A 480 -42.08 -50.23 27.15
N ASP A 481 -43.39 -50.07 27.33
CA ASP A 481 -44.24 -49.16 26.54
C ASP A 481 -43.67 -47.74 26.52
N SER A 482 -43.32 -47.20 27.70
CA SER A 482 -42.73 -45.86 27.83
C SER A 482 -41.26 -45.77 27.37
N ALA A 483 -40.60 -46.90 27.10
CA ALA A 483 -39.29 -46.92 26.45
C ALA A 483 -39.45 -46.95 24.92
N GLU A 484 -40.40 -47.74 24.41
CA GLU A 484 -40.75 -47.82 22.99
C GLU A 484 -41.25 -46.47 22.45
N GLU A 485 -42.15 -45.80 23.18
CA GLU A 485 -42.61 -44.42 22.87
C GLU A 485 -41.43 -43.43 22.74
N LYS A 486 -40.42 -43.54 23.60
CA LYS A 486 -39.21 -42.70 23.53
C LYS A 486 -38.32 -43.07 22.35
N CYS A 487 -38.22 -44.35 21.99
CA CYS A 487 -37.50 -44.79 20.80
C CYS A 487 -38.18 -44.31 19.51
N ILE A 488 -39.52 -44.24 19.47
CA ILE A 488 -40.28 -43.65 18.35
C ILE A 488 -39.97 -42.15 18.24
N ILE A 489 -40.13 -41.38 19.32
CA ILE A 489 -39.85 -39.92 19.33
C ILE A 489 -38.39 -39.61 18.95
N LEU A 490 -37.43 -40.41 19.42
CA LEU A 490 -36.02 -40.28 19.02
C LEU A 490 -35.77 -40.63 17.54
N SER A 491 -36.54 -41.58 16.98
CA SER A 491 -36.43 -41.95 15.57
C SER A 491 -37.03 -40.88 14.65
N GLU A 492 -38.17 -40.30 15.04
CA GLU A 492 -38.80 -39.17 14.35
C GLU A 492 -37.87 -37.94 14.36
N SER A 493 -37.40 -37.51 15.54
CA SER A 493 -36.47 -36.38 15.66
C SER A 493 -35.14 -36.59 14.92
N ASN A 494 -34.66 -37.83 14.80
CA ASN A 494 -33.47 -38.15 13.99
C ASN A 494 -33.77 -38.14 12.47
N SER A 495 -35.02 -38.36 12.06
CA SER A 495 -35.48 -38.16 10.68
C SER A 495 -35.50 -36.68 10.32
N ASP A 496 -36.13 -35.84 11.16
CA ASP A 496 -36.20 -34.38 10.97
C ASP A 496 -34.80 -33.75 10.84
N LEU A 497 -33.87 -34.11 11.75
CA LEU A 497 -32.49 -33.64 11.72
C LEU A 497 -31.74 -34.09 10.44
N ASN A 498 -32.04 -35.27 9.91
CA ASN A 498 -31.47 -35.75 8.65
C ASN A 498 -32.07 -34.99 7.44
N GLU A 499 -33.35 -34.59 7.48
CA GLU A 499 -33.92 -33.73 6.43
C GLU A 499 -33.31 -32.32 6.45
N GLU A 500 -33.16 -31.68 7.62
CA GLU A 500 -32.50 -30.37 7.75
C GLU A 500 -31.03 -30.42 7.30
N LEU A 501 -30.31 -31.50 7.63
CA LEU A 501 -28.93 -31.73 7.21
C LEU A 501 -28.80 -31.91 5.69
N ASN A 502 -29.75 -32.61 5.05
CA ASN A 502 -29.76 -32.77 3.60
C ASN A 502 -30.15 -31.47 2.89
N PHE A 503 -31.14 -30.73 3.37
CA PHE A 503 -31.46 -29.38 2.87
C PHE A 503 -30.25 -28.44 2.97
N SER A 504 -29.54 -28.48 4.09
CA SER A 504 -28.32 -27.69 4.31
C SER A 504 -27.19 -28.08 3.35
N ARG A 505 -27.02 -29.38 3.05
CA ARG A 505 -26.06 -29.90 2.08
C ARG A 505 -26.39 -29.44 0.65
N SER A 506 -27.62 -29.59 0.18
CA SER A 506 -28.01 -29.13 -1.16
C SER A 506 -27.89 -27.61 -1.32
N ARG A 507 -28.13 -26.83 -0.26
CA ARG A 507 -27.87 -25.38 -0.29
C ARG A 507 -26.37 -25.06 -0.38
N LEU A 508 -25.51 -25.83 0.29
CA LEU A 508 -24.05 -25.69 0.20
C LEU A 508 -23.57 -26.01 -1.22
N GLU A 509 -24.04 -27.10 -1.81
CA GLU A 509 -23.77 -27.51 -3.19
C GLU A 509 -24.15 -26.42 -4.22
N CYS A 510 -25.32 -25.80 -4.07
CA CYS A 510 -25.72 -24.66 -4.92
C CYS A 510 -24.79 -23.43 -4.75
N LEU A 511 -24.32 -23.16 -3.53
CA LEU A 511 -23.39 -22.05 -3.27
C LEU A 511 -21.98 -22.35 -3.80
N GLU A 512 -21.53 -23.59 -3.73
CA GLU A 512 -20.25 -24.04 -4.28
C GLU A 512 -20.23 -23.98 -5.81
N GLY A 513 -21.29 -24.44 -6.48
CA GLY A 513 -21.44 -24.26 -7.93
C GLY A 513 -21.50 -22.79 -8.35
N SER A 514 -22.16 -21.94 -7.55
CA SER A 514 -22.19 -20.49 -7.76
C SER A 514 -20.79 -19.85 -7.60
N LEU A 515 -20.03 -20.28 -6.59
CA LEU A 515 -18.66 -19.84 -6.35
C LEU A 515 -17.72 -20.26 -7.49
N HIS A 516 -17.85 -21.49 -7.99
CA HIS A 516 -17.08 -21.98 -9.13
C HIS A 516 -17.35 -21.13 -10.39
N GLN A 517 -18.62 -20.85 -10.70
CA GLN A 517 -18.99 -19.99 -11.83
C GLN A 517 -18.43 -18.56 -11.71
N VAL A 518 -18.40 -18.00 -10.50
CA VAL A 518 -17.78 -16.69 -10.22
C VAL A 518 -16.26 -16.74 -10.41
N GLU A 519 -15.60 -17.83 -10.02
CA GLU A 519 -14.16 -18.04 -10.21
C GLU A 519 -13.81 -18.17 -11.71
N GLU A 520 -14.58 -18.96 -12.47
CA GLU A 520 -14.44 -19.05 -13.93
C GLU A 520 -14.61 -17.69 -14.61
N ALA A 521 -15.64 -16.91 -14.23
CA ALA A 521 -15.88 -15.58 -14.75
C ALA A 521 -14.73 -14.60 -14.42
N LYS A 522 -14.17 -14.69 -13.20
CA LYS A 522 -12.99 -13.92 -12.77
C LYS A 522 -11.75 -14.29 -13.59
N VAL A 523 -11.51 -15.59 -13.83
CA VAL A 523 -10.41 -16.09 -14.67
C VAL A 523 -10.59 -15.67 -16.14
N ALA A 524 -11.82 -15.69 -16.66
CA ALA A 524 -12.13 -15.20 -18.01
C ALA A 524 -11.86 -13.69 -18.16
N SER A 525 -12.29 -12.89 -17.18
CA SER A 525 -12.02 -11.45 -17.10
C SER A 525 -10.52 -11.16 -17.04
N ALA A 526 -9.78 -11.85 -16.16
CA ALA A 526 -8.32 -11.71 -16.06
C ALA A 526 -7.60 -12.08 -17.37
N LYS A 527 -8.04 -13.14 -18.07
CA LYS A 527 -7.53 -13.51 -19.40
C LYS A 527 -7.80 -12.42 -20.44
N ASP A 528 -8.95 -11.75 -20.39
CA ASP A 528 -9.25 -10.67 -21.33
C ASP A 528 -8.48 -9.38 -21.04
N ILE A 529 -8.38 -8.97 -19.77
CA ILE A 529 -7.50 -7.88 -19.33
C ILE A 529 -6.05 -8.14 -19.77
N GLY A 530 -5.58 -9.40 -19.71
CA GLY A 530 -4.28 -9.81 -20.25
C GLY A 530 -4.13 -9.60 -21.76
N LYS A 531 -5.17 -9.87 -22.57
CA LYS A 531 -5.18 -9.57 -24.01
C LYS A 531 -5.15 -8.06 -24.25
N GLN A 532 -6.03 -7.30 -23.59
CA GLN A 532 -6.12 -5.85 -23.73
C GLN A 532 -4.80 -5.18 -23.36
N THR A 533 -4.17 -5.60 -22.26
CA THR A 533 -2.84 -5.14 -21.82
C THR A 533 -1.76 -5.42 -22.87
N LYS A 534 -1.81 -6.58 -23.54
CA LYS A 534 -0.87 -6.92 -24.63
C LYS A 534 -1.08 -6.04 -25.88
N VAL A 535 -2.33 -5.72 -26.23
CA VAL A 535 -2.66 -4.78 -27.32
C VAL A 535 -2.18 -3.37 -26.97
N PHE A 536 -2.45 -2.90 -25.75
CA PHE A 536 -1.98 -1.60 -25.26
C PHE A 536 -0.45 -1.50 -25.25
N LYS A 537 0.27 -2.54 -24.80
CA LYS A 537 1.73 -2.61 -24.86
C LYS A 537 2.25 -2.49 -26.30
N ASN A 538 1.61 -3.15 -27.27
CA ASN A 538 1.98 -3.05 -28.68
C ASN A 538 1.75 -1.62 -29.23
N LEU A 539 0.62 -0.99 -28.91
CA LEU A 539 0.32 0.39 -29.29
C LEU A 539 1.32 1.40 -28.70
N VAL A 540 1.67 1.26 -27.42
CA VAL A 540 2.69 2.10 -26.76
C VAL A 540 4.07 1.91 -27.42
N MET A 541 4.42 0.69 -27.81
CA MET A 541 5.68 0.40 -28.52
C MET A 541 5.68 0.98 -29.95
N GLN A 542 4.57 0.90 -30.69
CA GLN A 542 4.42 1.57 -31.99
C GLN A 542 4.52 3.09 -31.86
N LEU A 543 3.88 3.68 -30.83
CA LEU A 543 3.95 5.11 -30.55
C LEU A 543 5.38 5.58 -30.21
N ALA A 544 6.16 4.73 -29.52
CA ALA A 544 7.58 5.01 -29.27
C ALA A 544 8.41 5.02 -30.56
N VAL A 545 8.22 4.03 -31.44
CA VAL A 545 8.91 3.96 -32.75
C VAL A 545 8.50 5.12 -33.66
N GLU A 546 7.22 5.51 -33.69
CA GLU A 546 6.76 6.68 -34.44
C GLU A 546 7.35 7.99 -33.90
N ARG A 547 7.44 8.15 -32.57
CA ARG A 547 8.15 9.30 -31.96
C ARG A 547 9.63 9.34 -32.35
N GLU A 548 10.31 8.19 -32.37
CA GLU A 548 11.71 8.10 -32.81
C GLU A 548 11.84 8.45 -34.32
N ARG A 549 10.93 7.96 -35.16
CA ARG A 549 10.88 8.24 -36.60
C ARG A 549 10.64 9.73 -36.88
N LEU A 550 9.69 10.34 -36.19
CA LEU A 550 9.41 11.78 -36.28
C LEU A 550 10.59 12.63 -35.79
N ASN A 551 11.23 12.24 -34.67
CA ASN A 551 12.41 12.93 -34.17
C ASN A 551 13.56 12.89 -35.18
N LYS A 552 13.81 11.72 -35.81
CA LYS A 552 14.80 11.59 -36.89
C LYS A 552 14.46 12.43 -38.12
N GLN A 553 13.18 12.54 -38.50
CA GLN A 553 12.75 13.44 -39.57
C GLN A 553 12.99 14.90 -39.23
N LEU A 554 12.67 15.34 -38.00
CA LEU A 554 12.96 16.70 -37.53
C LEU A 554 14.46 16.99 -37.51
N SER A 555 15.30 16.06 -37.03
CA SER A 555 16.76 16.21 -37.06
C SER A 555 17.31 16.30 -38.49
N SER A 556 16.78 15.50 -39.43
CA SER A 556 17.16 15.55 -40.84
C SER A 556 16.75 16.87 -41.51
N LEU A 557 15.54 17.36 -41.23
CA LEU A 557 15.05 18.62 -41.78
C LEU A 557 15.81 19.82 -41.19
N ALA A 558 16.19 19.76 -39.92
CA ALA A 558 17.06 20.75 -39.29
C ALA A 558 18.46 20.78 -39.91
N SER A 559 19.05 19.61 -40.22
CA SER A 559 20.36 19.56 -40.90
C SER A 559 20.29 20.00 -42.37
N GLU A 560 19.20 19.68 -43.08
CA GLU A 560 18.95 20.18 -44.43
C GLU A 560 18.77 21.70 -44.45
N ASN A 561 17.98 22.26 -43.54
CA ASN A 561 17.84 23.71 -43.36
C ASN A 561 19.20 24.37 -43.05
N LYS A 562 20.03 23.77 -42.18
CA LYS A 562 21.39 24.28 -41.89
C LYS A 562 22.28 24.27 -43.14
N ILE A 563 22.19 23.24 -43.99
CA ILE A 563 22.91 23.17 -45.27
C ILE A 563 22.38 24.20 -46.28
N LEU A 564 21.06 24.43 -46.34
CA LEU A 564 20.45 25.42 -47.23
C LEU A 564 20.85 26.85 -46.84
N VAL A 565 20.89 27.16 -45.54
CA VAL A 565 21.40 28.44 -45.01
C VAL A 565 22.87 28.65 -45.39
N VAL A 566 23.72 27.63 -45.22
CA VAL A 566 25.14 27.70 -45.64
C VAL A 566 25.27 27.89 -47.15
N LYS A 567 24.47 27.18 -47.96
CA LYS A 567 24.48 27.35 -49.44
C LYS A 567 24.03 28.74 -49.87
N LEU A 568 23.00 29.32 -49.23
CA LEU A 568 22.57 30.70 -49.50
C LEU A 568 23.67 31.73 -49.19
N LYS A 569 24.42 31.54 -48.09
CA LYS A 569 25.62 32.35 -47.80
C LYS A 569 26.70 32.13 -48.89
N GLN A 570 26.99 30.89 -49.27
CA GLN A 570 28.05 30.55 -50.25
C GLN A 570 27.73 30.91 -51.72
N THR A 571 26.45 31.09 -52.09
CA THR A 571 26.10 31.56 -53.46
C THR A 571 26.35 33.06 -53.67
N ASN A 572 26.78 33.81 -52.65
CA ASN A 572 27.12 35.22 -52.75
C ASN A 572 28.63 35.47 -52.59
N LYS A 573 29.26 35.88 -53.70
CA LYS A 573 30.64 36.40 -53.85
C LYS A 573 31.79 35.37 -53.77
N HIS A 574 32.98 35.84 -54.18
CA HIS A 574 34.11 35.04 -54.69
C HIS A 574 35.24 34.86 -53.64
N PRO A 575 36.15 33.86 -53.76
CA PRO A 575 36.98 33.40 -52.64
C PRO A 575 38.49 33.72 -52.75
N SER A 576 39.16 33.76 -51.59
CA SER A 576 40.59 33.45 -51.28
C SER A 576 40.73 33.34 -49.75
N GLN A 577 41.12 32.19 -49.16
CA GLN A 577 42.50 31.80 -48.76
C GLN A 577 42.93 32.41 -47.39
N GLU A 578 43.37 31.71 -46.32
CA GLU A 578 43.70 30.28 -46.05
C GLU A 578 43.66 29.93 -44.53
N VAL A 579 44.19 28.76 -44.10
CA VAL A 579 44.44 28.31 -42.68
C VAL A 579 43.16 27.93 -41.87
N THR A 580 42.75 26.67 -41.58
CA THR A 580 43.39 25.41 -41.06
C THR A 580 43.65 25.47 -39.53
N VAL A 581 43.16 24.57 -38.65
CA VAL A 581 43.72 23.24 -38.27
C VAL A 581 42.79 22.47 -37.28
N THR A 582 42.28 21.28 -37.69
CA THR A 582 41.92 20.02 -36.93
C THR A 582 41.17 20.05 -35.55
N PHE A 583 40.77 18.98 -34.82
CA PHE A 583 40.74 17.48 -34.87
C PHE A 583 39.34 17.00 -34.37
N ALA A 584 38.65 15.93 -34.85
CA ALA A 584 38.81 14.47 -34.61
C ALA A 584 38.54 14.01 -33.13
N THR A 585 37.91 12.87 -32.76
CA THR A 585 37.31 11.70 -33.50
C THR A 585 36.50 10.77 -32.55
N ASP A 586 35.64 9.90 -33.11
CA ASP A 586 35.15 8.58 -32.58
C ASP A 586 34.25 8.54 -31.30
N HIS A 587 33.53 7.46 -30.95
CA HIS A 587 33.46 6.08 -31.47
C HIS A 587 32.03 5.44 -31.40
N GLU A 588 31.81 4.36 -32.17
CA GLU A 588 30.63 3.44 -32.19
C GLU A 588 30.63 2.45 -30.98
N VAL A 589 29.59 1.58 -30.85
CA VAL A 589 29.47 0.27 -30.11
C VAL A 589 28.19 0.20 -29.24
N ASP A 590 27.40 -0.88 -29.18
CA ASP A 590 27.08 -1.93 -30.17
C ASP A 590 25.71 -2.60 -29.83
N ARG A 591 25.23 -3.43 -30.76
CA ARG A 591 24.19 -4.47 -30.76
C ARG A 591 24.33 -5.47 -29.57
N THR A 592 23.44 -6.43 -29.28
CA THR A 592 22.07 -6.82 -29.70
C THR A 592 21.55 -7.79 -28.64
N TRP A 593 20.25 -7.80 -28.31
CA TRP A 593 19.63 -8.94 -27.60
C TRP A 593 18.61 -9.64 -28.52
N LYS A 594 18.65 -10.98 -28.55
CA LYS A 594 18.05 -11.83 -29.59
C LYS A 594 17.28 -13.00 -28.96
N ASN A 595 16.21 -13.44 -29.63
CA ASN A 595 15.21 -14.35 -29.07
C ASN A 595 15.70 -15.81 -28.88
N SER A 596 15.30 -16.41 -27.76
CA SER A 596 15.04 -17.85 -27.54
C SER A 596 14.12 -17.92 -26.31
N SER A 597 12.86 -18.38 -26.31
CA SER A 597 12.16 -19.54 -26.91
C SER A 597 12.10 -20.75 -25.98
N THR A 598 11.11 -21.61 -26.23
CA THR A 598 10.88 -22.94 -25.63
C THR A 598 10.23 -22.89 -24.23
N ASN A 599 8.90 -23.02 -24.09
CA ASN A 599 8.04 -24.23 -24.11
C ASN A 599 8.10 -25.05 -22.81
N ASP A 600 6.95 -25.27 -22.13
CA ASP A 600 6.27 -26.59 -22.16
C ASP A 600 4.99 -26.71 -21.29
N ASN A 601 4.05 -27.53 -21.79
CA ASN A 601 3.13 -28.45 -21.10
C ASN A 601 2.10 -27.93 -20.07
N GLU A 602 0.99 -27.47 -20.66
CA GLU A 602 -0.38 -27.94 -20.34
C GLU A 602 -0.46 -29.27 -19.55
N VAL A 603 -1.09 -29.23 -18.36
CA VAL A 603 -1.59 -30.43 -17.64
C VAL A 603 -3.03 -30.19 -17.21
N LYS A 604 -3.83 -31.25 -17.31
CA LYS A 604 -5.30 -31.25 -17.30
C LYS A 604 -5.83 -31.51 -15.89
N PHE A 605 -6.64 -30.59 -15.35
CA PHE A 605 -7.48 -30.89 -14.19
C PHE A 605 -8.70 -31.71 -14.60
N THR A 606 -9.09 -32.66 -13.77
CA THR A 606 -10.34 -33.44 -13.85
C THR A 606 -10.84 -33.69 -12.43
N ASP A 607 -12.15 -33.58 -12.24
CA ASP A 607 -12.78 -33.44 -10.93
C ASP A 607 -12.70 -34.69 -10.05
N THR A 608 -12.43 -34.50 -8.76
CA THR A 608 -12.91 -35.35 -7.66
C THR A 608 -12.88 -34.53 -6.36
N MET A 609 -14.05 -34.17 -5.85
CA MET A 609 -14.21 -33.59 -4.49
C MET A 609 -14.07 -34.71 -3.44
N PRO A 610 -13.66 -34.42 -2.18
CA PRO A 610 -14.72 -34.42 -1.14
C PRO A 610 -14.51 -33.47 0.07
N ASP A 611 -15.64 -32.90 0.51
CA ASP A 611 -16.11 -32.70 1.91
C ASP A 611 -15.30 -31.85 2.92
N ALA A 612 -15.96 -31.45 4.02
CA ALA A 612 -15.62 -30.29 4.83
C ALA A 612 -14.96 -30.60 6.21
N GLY A 613 -14.11 -29.67 6.68
CA GLY A 613 -13.34 -29.79 7.93
C GLY A 613 -13.07 -28.45 8.64
N THR A 614 -14.15 -27.79 9.08
CA THR A 614 -14.20 -26.47 9.77
C THR A 614 -13.10 -26.18 10.82
N VAL A 615 -12.35 -25.06 10.67
CA VAL A 615 -12.00 -24.13 11.79
C VAL A 615 -11.85 -22.67 11.28
N ARG A 616 -12.44 -21.74 12.05
CA ARG A 616 -12.44 -20.27 11.89
C ARG A 616 -11.06 -19.61 11.73
N ARG A 617 -10.94 -18.59 10.86
CA ARG A 617 -10.14 -17.38 11.18
C ARG A 617 -10.55 -16.12 10.37
N ILE A 618 -11.20 -15.21 11.09
CA ILE A 618 -11.33 -13.74 10.95
C ILE A 618 -11.03 -13.14 9.55
N ASP A 619 -12.07 -12.56 8.95
CA ASP A 619 -12.03 -11.68 7.79
C ASP A 619 -11.34 -10.34 8.11
N ALA A 620 -10.61 -9.79 7.13
CA ALA A 620 -9.88 -8.51 7.20
C ALA A 620 -10.30 -7.55 6.06
N GLY A 621 -11.54 -7.66 5.57
CA GLY A 621 -12.03 -7.00 4.36
C GLY A 621 -12.73 -5.64 4.47
N VAL A 622 -12.65 -4.91 5.59
CA VAL A 622 -13.38 -3.61 5.76
C VAL A 622 -12.49 -2.47 6.26
N LEU A 623 -11.64 -1.94 5.38
CA LEU A 623 -11.02 -0.61 5.56
C LEU A 623 -11.81 0.44 4.78
N ASN A 624 -12.69 1.16 5.49
CA ASN A 624 -13.63 2.10 4.89
C ASN A 624 -12.93 3.23 4.11
N PHE A 625 -13.40 3.49 2.88
CA PHE A 625 -12.96 4.56 1.98
C PHE A 625 -12.85 5.94 2.67
N LYS A 626 -13.74 6.21 3.65
CA LYS A 626 -13.74 7.41 4.49
C LYS A 626 -12.39 7.67 5.20
N HIS A 627 -11.64 6.64 5.60
CA HIS A 627 -10.34 6.83 6.26
C HIS A 627 -9.22 7.17 5.26
N LEU A 628 -9.27 6.58 4.05
CA LEU A 628 -8.34 6.90 2.95
C LEU A 628 -8.51 8.35 2.48
N PHE A 629 -9.77 8.82 2.39
CA PHE A 629 -10.07 10.21 2.05
C PHE A 629 -9.57 11.21 3.10
N MET A 630 -9.80 10.94 4.40
CA MET A 630 -9.30 11.79 5.50
C MET A 630 -7.78 11.91 5.51
N LEU A 631 -7.05 10.82 5.21
CA LEU A 631 -5.59 10.83 5.10
C LEU A 631 -5.09 11.70 3.93
N SER A 632 -5.78 11.64 2.78
CA SER A 632 -5.46 12.48 1.61
C SER A 632 -5.59 13.98 1.92
N VAL A 633 -6.68 14.39 2.56
CA VAL A 633 -6.92 15.79 2.95
C VAL A 633 -5.88 16.29 3.95
N LEU A 634 -5.48 15.46 4.93
CA LEU A 634 -4.43 15.78 5.90
C LEU A 634 -3.07 16.04 5.23
N VAL A 635 -2.68 15.23 4.24
CA VAL A 635 -1.42 15.43 3.49
C VAL A 635 -1.44 16.74 2.69
N LEU A 636 -2.56 17.07 2.04
CA LEU A 636 -2.72 18.34 1.32
C LEU A 636 -2.60 19.55 2.26
N LEU A 637 -3.26 19.52 3.42
CA LEU A 637 -3.16 20.59 4.42
C LEU A 637 -1.72 20.79 4.93
N PHE A 638 -0.98 19.71 5.19
CA PHE A 638 0.44 19.82 5.56
C PHE A 638 1.28 20.45 4.45
N SER A 639 1.07 20.08 3.18
CA SER A 639 1.82 20.68 2.05
C SER A 639 1.58 22.20 1.91
N ALA A 640 0.34 22.66 2.09
CA ALA A 640 0.01 24.08 2.03
C ALA A 640 0.65 24.88 3.17
N VAL A 641 0.66 24.33 4.39
CA VAL A 641 1.33 24.94 5.55
C VAL A 641 2.85 24.96 5.37
N THR A 642 3.46 23.96 4.75
CA THR A 642 4.90 24.01 4.44
C THR A 642 5.25 25.03 3.36
N TYR A 643 4.36 25.27 2.39
CA TYR A 643 4.59 26.26 1.33
C TYR A 643 4.55 27.70 1.88
N LEU A 644 3.49 28.05 2.62
CA LEU A 644 3.32 29.37 3.23
C LEU A 644 4.41 29.74 4.27
N ASN A 645 5.04 28.75 4.90
CA ASN A 645 6.16 29.00 5.82
C ASN A 645 7.52 29.17 5.12
N VAL A 646 7.64 28.87 3.82
CA VAL A 646 8.86 29.10 3.03
C VAL A 646 8.88 30.52 2.47
N ASP A 647 7.79 30.97 1.86
CA ASP A 647 7.65 32.35 1.33
C ASP A 647 7.66 33.43 2.44
N ALA A 648 7.53 33.04 3.72
CA ALA A 648 7.64 33.93 4.88
C ALA A 648 9.06 33.98 5.51
N ASN A 649 10.07 33.38 4.86
CA ASN A 649 11.47 33.34 5.32
C ASN A 649 12.48 33.67 4.20
N LEU A 650 12.04 34.36 3.15
CA LEU A 650 12.87 35.15 2.22
C LEU A 650 12.52 36.64 2.37
#